data_AF-A0A7Y0DIM2-F1
#
_entry.id   AF-A0A7Y0DIM2-F1
#
_cell.length_a   1.000
_cell.length_b   1.000
_cell.length_c   1.000
_cell.angle_alpha   90.00
_cell.angle_beta   90.00
_cell.angle_gamma   90.00
#
_symmetry.space_group_name_H-M   'P 1'
#
loop_
_entity.id
_entity.type
_entity.pdbx_description
1 polymer ?
#
loop_
_entity_poly.entity_id
_entity_poly.type
_entity_poly.pdbx_seq_one_letter_code
_entity_poly.pdbx_strand_id
1 'polypeptide(L)'
;MANSVTQLQQDQITQLYVSLFNRAPDAGGFSYWVQSYASGQSLANIAQSFYLSPEGQATYSGALTNTQFINAFYVNFLGRANPDAGGVAYWVGRLGQTGATQGAIAAEIISNVANYVGTDPVVLSSQAIINAKVTVGEYYALTANGNNIATAKSIVAGVVDATTAAAAIAGQTATNGQIYTLTTGVDTLVGAAGNDTFNGVLNAGLTVGTVTPFDSIDGGTGVNTLNILDTSGVGTMPALTVKNIQTLNISSTAGEIVNTATGYAGLTALNINASAGVDTVTAAGTTAVSVNDVQGASAIAVDGGSTVTVTATGVTLVAGTVIVGGTTAPTGAVNITTTGAIVNNGDVQGAITVTGGSTVTIVENITPATATAATAAAAAAGAGGGVTINGGAVVVNGKATTTSVSVTQTNAVAAANATAAVANTSNKVAAVIGIADGNVAITDVNAGSLTTAATIATVSLGGYGTSTISSNALATLNLSGTGGTLGLTEGLTTPTNTTLALNVNGLTAAAISDSSNQFKTINVTTGATKSVIAQVNDTAATALNISGASNVTFTSLTGLTNLKTVAVSGAAGFSGDVSARGAALALTTTSSGVITATLDATTQSFVGSTGQDVITISADATKTITGGTATNNELVLNAAGTTFTAANTVKNVTGFTTLGTTAAVTGIVDMSVLTGFNAIHVAGTNATTSFTGVKAGTSLALDLATTGAIVYQTADTAGVNDIVTVNLGTAATKIGFTTNALTLQDANAIGVGTVNVVSNASVGGAVHIISTLTDSFLGTLNVTGTAGLTVTTLADSATTLAINSNETGTIGTTITGLTDNSLGSLTFGGLNATTITTLTDSAANITIANTSTAATALVTIGGFTTATLSNLTLTGDIAVTLIDSITTGVTINGATDNKVVSANLSGAGIHNVTLGNGANIVVSGSGADVITLGTGANTVTGGAGADKVTFGAHSGIDSIKLAATANAGAALGGDTGAFGTSPVANSISTTAFDVITGMAKGDTIQLAAASYTAAAGAGSGGLIANGTAAITLLGLTLVDNGVEVVRGTYVGGTTNTFVGAATGTDSMVVYDSNATLGGGAIGHEAIVLIGYVAGSVTGIGGASGLITLA
;
A
#
# COMPACT_ATOMS: atom_id res chain seq x y z
N MET A 1 41.31 33.59 -24.38
CA MET A 1 42.32 34.46 -23.74
C MET A 1 41.56 35.49 -22.94
N ALA A 2 41.50 35.33 -21.62
CA ALA A 2 40.93 36.35 -20.75
C ALA A 2 41.93 37.53 -20.71
N ASN A 3 41.47 38.76 -20.97
CA ASN A 3 42.32 39.93 -20.76
C ASN A 3 42.71 39.94 -19.28
N SER A 4 44.00 39.79 -18.99
CA SER A 4 44.55 39.91 -17.65
C SER A 4 44.29 41.32 -17.13
N VAL A 5 43.59 41.43 -16.00
CA VAL A 5 43.34 42.69 -15.29
C VAL A 5 44.67 43.34 -14.90
N THR A 6 44.83 44.63 -15.19
CA THR A 6 46.03 45.42 -14.84
C THR A 6 45.84 46.14 -13.49
N GLN A 7 46.94 46.44 -12.78
CA GLN A 7 46.89 47.23 -11.54
C GLN A 7 46.25 48.61 -11.76
N LEU A 8 46.53 49.25 -12.89
CA LEU A 8 45.93 50.54 -13.24
C LEU A 8 44.39 50.46 -13.31
N GLN A 9 43.83 49.35 -13.81
CA GLN A 9 42.38 49.14 -13.86
C GLN A 9 41.79 48.89 -12.46
N GLN A 10 42.54 48.22 -11.58
CA GLN A 10 42.15 48.03 -10.16
C GLN A 10 42.12 49.37 -9.43
N ASP A 11 43.21 50.15 -9.53
CA ASP A 11 43.32 51.47 -8.92
C ASP A 11 42.17 52.37 -9.37
N GLN A 12 41.88 52.42 -10.68
CA GLN A 12 40.85 53.29 -11.24
C GLN A 12 39.43 52.91 -10.82
N ILE A 13 39.12 51.62 -10.67
CA ILE A 13 37.82 51.19 -10.14
C ILE A 13 37.71 51.50 -8.64
N THR A 14 38.77 51.24 -7.86
CA THR A 14 38.82 51.62 -6.45
C THR A 14 38.65 53.13 -6.27
N GLN A 15 39.33 53.93 -7.11
CA GLN A 15 39.20 55.38 -7.15
C GLN A 15 37.74 55.81 -7.34
N LEU A 16 36.97 55.17 -8.22
CA LEU A 16 35.54 55.47 -8.37
C LEU A 16 34.77 55.20 -7.07
N TYR A 17 34.98 54.05 -6.41
CA TYR A 17 34.30 53.71 -5.15
C TYR A 17 34.60 54.71 -4.04
N VAL A 18 35.88 55.00 -3.80
CA VAL A 18 36.30 55.89 -2.69
C VAL A 18 35.93 57.34 -2.95
N SER A 19 35.76 57.73 -4.22
CA SER A 19 35.47 59.12 -4.61
C SER A 19 33.98 59.40 -4.74
N LEU A 20 33.20 58.49 -5.35
CA LEU A 20 31.77 58.68 -5.57
C LEU A 20 30.94 58.33 -4.34
N PHE A 21 31.35 57.34 -3.55
CA PHE A 21 30.57 56.80 -2.44
C PHE A 21 31.25 56.95 -1.08
N ASN A 22 32.50 57.42 -1.04
CA ASN A 22 33.33 57.49 0.17
C ASN A 22 33.35 56.16 0.95
N ARG A 23 33.51 55.05 0.21
CA ARG A 23 33.65 53.69 0.75
C ARG A 23 34.67 52.87 -0.03
N ALA A 24 35.24 51.85 0.60
CA ALA A 24 35.96 50.79 -0.09
C ALA A 24 35.00 50.00 -1.02
N PRO A 25 35.51 49.43 -2.13
CA PRO A 25 34.77 48.43 -2.87
C PRO A 25 34.53 47.17 -2.00
N ASP A 26 33.39 46.52 -2.16
CA ASP A 26 33.19 45.16 -1.66
C ASP A 26 33.82 44.15 -2.61
N ALA A 27 34.23 42.98 -2.11
CA ALA A 27 35.02 42.01 -2.89
C ALA A 27 34.31 41.54 -4.17
N GLY A 28 33.01 41.24 -4.08
CA GLY A 28 32.20 40.83 -5.23
C GLY A 28 32.02 41.94 -6.27
N GLY A 29 31.64 43.15 -5.83
CA GLY A 29 31.49 44.33 -6.68
C GLY A 29 32.81 44.77 -7.32
N PHE A 30 33.93 44.67 -6.61
CA PHE A 30 35.26 44.95 -7.14
C PHE A 30 35.59 44.07 -8.33
N SER A 31 35.47 42.75 -8.14
CA SER A 31 35.77 41.74 -9.16
C SER A 31 34.93 41.97 -10.43
N TYR A 32 33.63 42.24 -10.25
CA TYR A 32 32.71 42.51 -11.36
C TYR A 32 33.14 43.72 -12.19
N TRP A 33 33.32 44.89 -11.57
CA TRP A 33 33.58 46.13 -12.32
C TRP A 33 34.98 46.19 -12.93
N VAL A 34 35.97 45.61 -12.26
CA VAL A 34 37.33 45.47 -12.80
C VAL A 34 37.32 44.54 -14.02
N GLN A 35 36.55 43.45 -13.97
CA GLN A 35 36.38 42.57 -15.13
C GLN A 35 35.63 43.27 -16.27
N SER A 36 34.57 44.02 -15.99
CA SER A 36 33.85 44.82 -16.99
C SER A 36 34.76 45.84 -17.66
N TYR A 37 35.67 46.46 -16.89
CA TYR A 37 36.67 47.38 -17.45
C TYR A 37 37.68 46.65 -18.34
N ALA A 38 38.22 45.51 -17.90
CA ALA A 38 39.12 44.68 -18.69
C ALA A 38 38.48 44.12 -19.97
N SER A 39 37.16 43.98 -19.97
CA SER A 39 36.35 43.55 -21.12
C SER A 39 35.95 44.68 -22.08
N GLY A 40 36.47 45.91 -21.89
CA GLY A 40 36.36 47.00 -22.86
C GLY A 40 35.30 48.07 -22.55
N GLN A 41 34.62 47.99 -21.40
CA GLN A 41 33.75 49.09 -20.97
C GLN A 41 34.59 50.29 -20.54
N SER A 42 34.27 51.50 -21.01
CA SER A 42 35.05 52.70 -20.64
C SER A 42 34.81 53.10 -19.18
N LEU A 43 35.84 53.66 -18.52
CA LEU A 43 35.76 54.13 -17.14
C LEU A 43 34.66 55.20 -16.95
N ALA A 44 34.45 56.06 -17.95
CA ALA A 44 33.37 57.06 -17.94
C ALA A 44 31.97 56.42 -17.90
N ASN A 45 31.75 55.32 -18.63
CA ASN A 45 30.49 54.59 -18.60
C ASN A 45 30.30 53.83 -17.28
N ILE A 46 31.37 53.26 -16.72
CA ILE A 46 31.32 52.61 -15.41
C ILE A 46 30.97 53.63 -14.31
N ALA A 47 31.62 54.79 -14.31
CA ALA A 47 31.32 55.88 -13.38
C ALA A 47 29.89 56.41 -13.52
N GLN A 48 29.36 56.45 -14.75
CA GLN A 48 27.95 56.78 -14.99
C GLN A 48 27.01 55.73 -14.40
N SER A 49 27.32 54.44 -14.54
CA SER A 49 26.55 53.37 -13.90
C SER A 49 26.58 53.48 -12.37
N PHE A 50 27.72 53.87 -11.78
CA PHE A 50 27.83 54.10 -10.34
C PHE A 50 26.93 55.26 -9.90
N TYR A 51 26.94 56.37 -10.61
CA TYR A 51 26.07 57.51 -10.32
C TYR A 51 24.57 57.14 -10.41
N LEU A 52 24.18 56.37 -11.43
CA LEU A 52 22.78 55.94 -11.64
C LEU A 52 22.35 54.80 -10.71
N SER A 53 23.28 54.13 -10.04
CA SER A 53 22.96 53.05 -9.10
C SER A 53 22.11 53.57 -7.92
N PRO A 54 21.33 52.71 -7.25
CA PRO A 54 20.60 53.09 -6.04
C PRO A 54 21.50 53.74 -4.98
N GLU A 55 22.75 53.27 -4.83
CA GLU A 55 23.72 53.85 -3.90
C GLU A 55 24.18 55.25 -4.34
N GLY A 56 24.42 55.46 -5.63
CA GLY A 56 24.75 56.78 -6.18
C GLY A 56 23.61 57.78 -6.03
N GLN A 57 22.38 57.37 -6.38
CA GLN A 57 21.20 58.21 -6.22
C GLN A 57 20.92 58.55 -4.76
N ALA A 58 21.17 57.63 -3.83
CA ALA A 58 21.06 57.90 -2.39
C ALA A 58 22.16 58.87 -1.90
N THR A 59 23.40 58.69 -2.35
CA THR A 59 24.56 59.53 -1.96
C THR A 59 24.41 60.98 -2.42
N TYR A 60 23.83 61.20 -3.60
CA TYR A 60 23.59 62.52 -4.18
C TYR A 60 22.12 62.98 -4.05
N SER A 61 21.35 62.37 -3.14
CA SER A 61 19.95 62.72 -2.91
C SER A 61 19.83 64.18 -2.44
N GLY A 62 19.24 65.04 -3.28
CA GLY A 62 19.14 66.49 -3.04
C GLY A 62 20.04 67.36 -3.92
N ALA A 63 20.93 66.78 -4.72
CA ALA A 63 21.72 67.50 -5.72
C ALA A 63 20.92 67.72 -7.03
N LEU A 64 19.96 68.64 -7.00
CA LEU A 64 19.00 68.88 -8.11
C LEU A 64 19.57 69.66 -9.31
N THR A 65 20.76 70.23 -9.18
CA THR A 65 21.43 71.04 -10.21
C THR A 65 22.89 70.64 -10.37
N ASN A 66 23.49 70.94 -11.53
CA ASN A 66 24.91 70.69 -11.79
C ASN A 66 25.82 71.29 -10.71
N THR A 67 25.51 72.49 -10.21
CA THR A 67 26.26 73.12 -9.12
C THR A 67 26.13 72.36 -7.80
N GLN A 68 24.93 71.91 -7.45
CA GLN A 68 24.73 71.10 -6.24
C GLN A 68 25.42 69.74 -6.34
N PHE A 69 25.42 69.12 -7.52
CA PHE A 69 26.14 67.86 -7.76
C PHE A 69 27.66 68.03 -7.62
N ILE A 70 28.25 69.03 -8.28
CA ILE A 70 29.70 69.29 -8.19
C ILE A 70 30.11 69.61 -6.74
N ASN A 71 29.33 70.42 -6.01
CA ASN A 71 29.62 70.70 -4.60
C ASN A 71 29.53 69.44 -3.71
N ALA A 72 28.49 68.63 -3.87
CA ALA A 72 28.35 67.37 -3.13
C ALA A 72 29.47 66.38 -3.47
N PHE A 73 29.86 66.31 -4.76
CA PHE A 73 30.96 65.48 -5.22
C PHE A 73 32.29 65.92 -4.59
N TYR A 74 32.61 67.21 -4.54
CA TYR A 74 33.83 67.70 -3.88
C TYR A 74 33.90 67.37 -2.39
N VAL A 75 32.76 67.40 -1.70
CA VAL A 75 32.67 66.99 -0.28
C VAL A 75 32.93 65.49 -0.12
N ASN A 76 32.32 64.64 -0.94
CA ASN A 76 32.50 63.19 -0.86
C ASN A 76 33.88 62.73 -1.36
N PHE A 77 34.41 63.38 -2.39
CA PHE A 77 35.68 63.07 -3.04
C PHE A 77 36.89 63.50 -2.20
N LEU A 78 36.87 64.73 -1.66
CA LEU A 78 38.04 65.34 -1.01
C LEU A 78 37.83 65.72 0.46
N GLY A 79 36.62 65.56 1.01
CA GLY A 79 36.31 65.99 2.38
C GLY A 79 36.36 67.51 2.60
N ARG A 80 36.41 68.31 1.53
CA ARG A 80 36.54 69.77 1.61
C ARG A 80 35.17 70.42 1.65
N ALA A 81 34.85 71.08 2.76
CA ALA A 81 33.58 71.78 2.94
C ALA A 81 33.39 72.99 2.00
N ASN A 82 34.47 73.57 1.45
CA ASN A 82 34.44 74.76 0.59
C ASN A 82 35.39 74.59 -0.63
N PRO A 83 34.94 74.02 -1.76
CA PRO A 83 35.72 74.02 -3.00
C PRO A 83 35.93 75.44 -3.54
N ASP A 84 37.03 75.70 -4.27
CA ASP A 84 37.31 77.03 -4.80
C ASP A 84 36.27 77.43 -5.86
N ALA A 85 35.81 78.68 -5.83
CA ALA A 85 34.72 79.14 -6.67
C ALA A 85 35.04 79.07 -8.18
N GLY A 86 36.32 79.16 -8.56
CA GLY A 86 36.78 79.09 -9.95
C GLY A 86 36.70 77.67 -10.52
N GLY A 87 37.14 76.67 -9.74
CA GLY A 87 37.07 75.26 -10.06
C GLY A 87 35.63 74.76 -10.14
N VAL A 88 34.77 75.12 -9.19
CA VAL A 88 33.33 74.78 -9.26
C VAL A 88 32.70 75.37 -10.53
N ALA A 89 32.97 76.63 -10.85
CA ALA A 89 32.44 77.26 -12.07
C ALA A 89 32.93 76.56 -13.35
N TYR A 90 34.20 76.16 -13.39
CA TYR A 90 34.78 75.41 -14.51
C TYR A 90 34.08 74.05 -14.71
N TRP A 91 33.92 73.26 -13.65
CA TRP A 91 33.31 71.93 -13.74
C TRP A 91 31.81 71.96 -14.01
N VAL A 92 31.10 72.95 -13.45
CA VAL A 92 29.69 73.19 -13.79
C VAL A 92 29.53 73.57 -15.26
N GLY A 93 30.45 74.39 -15.80
CA GLY A 93 30.50 74.72 -17.22
C GLY A 93 30.80 73.51 -18.11
N ARG A 94 31.71 72.61 -17.70
CA ARG A 94 31.99 71.34 -18.39
C ARG A 94 30.77 70.40 -18.38
N LEU A 95 30.06 70.30 -17.26
CA LEU A 95 28.86 69.47 -17.12
C LEU A 95 27.64 70.05 -17.87
N GLY A 96 27.67 71.36 -18.22
CA GLY A 96 26.64 72.00 -19.05
C GLY A 96 26.78 71.78 -20.56
N GLN A 97 27.83 71.10 -21.03
CA GLN A 97 28.05 70.81 -22.45
C GLN A 97 27.20 69.60 -22.92
N THR A 98 26.72 69.64 -24.16
CA THR A 98 25.92 68.56 -24.75
C THR A 98 26.70 67.24 -24.76
N GLY A 99 26.14 66.21 -24.10
CA GLY A 99 26.74 64.86 -24.02
C GLY A 99 27.61 64.61 -22.77
N ALA A 100 27.82 65.61 -21.90
CA ALA A 100 28.45 65.40 -20.60
C ALA A 100 27.47 64.74 -19.62
N THR A 101 27.94 63.73 -18.88
CA THR A 101 27.16 63.08 -17.83
C THR A 101 27.84 63.24 -16.46
N GLN A 102 27.07 63.18 -15.38
CA GLN A 102 27.57 63.36 -14.01
C GLN A 102 28.70 62.39 -13.68
N GLY A 103 28.56 61.11 -14.06
CA GLY A 103 29.59 60.10 -13.84
C GLY A 103 30.84 60.30 -14.70
N ALA A 104 30.69 60.72 -15.96
CA ALA A 104 31.83 61.00 -16.83
C ALA A 104 32.67 62.18 -16.32
N ILE A 105 32.01 63.25 -15.87
CA ILE A 105 32.69 64.42 -15.27
C ILE A 105 33.33 64.05 -13.93
N ALA A 106 32.69 63.23 -13.09
CA ALA A 106 33.30 62.72 -11.87
C ALA A 106 34.57 61.91 -12.15
N ALA A 107 34.54 60.99 -13.12
CA ALA A 107 35.71 60.22 -13.54
C ALA A 107 36.85 61.11 -14.06
N GLU A 108 36.52 62.18 -14.81
CA GLU A 108 37.51 63.14 -15.29
C GLU A 108 38.16 63.94 -14.15
N ILE A 109 37.36 64.40 -13.18
CA ILE A 109 37.88 65.09 -11.99
C ILE A 109 38.80 64.15 -11.20
N ILE A 110 38.39 62.90 -10.99
CA ILE A 110 39.18 61.87 -10.31
C ILE A 110 40.50 61.66 -11.03
N SER A 111 40.47 61.45 -12.35
CA SER A 111 41.65 61.25 -13.17
C SER A 111 42.61 62.44 -13.11
N ASN A 112 42.09 63.67 -13.15
CA ASN A 112 42.91 64.88 -13.09
C ASN A 112 43.66 65.04 -11.76
N VAL A 113 43.02 64.65 -10.65
CA VAL A 113 43.67 64.67 -9.33
C VAL A 113 44.62 63.49 -9.15
N ALA A 114 44.19 62.27 -9.54
CA ALA A 114 45.00 61.07 -9.42
C ALA A 114 46.28 61.15 -10.27
N ASN A 115 46.22 61.78 -11.45
CA ASN A 115 47.34 61.91 -12.38
C ASN A 115 48.03 63.29 -12.35
N TYR A 116 47.79 64.10 -11.33
CA TYR A 116 48.41 65.43 -11.23
C TYR A 116 49.94 65.33 -11.11
N VAL A 117 50.66 66.09 -11.94
CA VAL A 117 52.14 66.13 -11.98
C VAL A 117 52.72 67.53 -11.73
N GLY A 118 51.88 68.48 -11.28
CA GLY A 118 52.31 69.85 -10.96
C GLY A 118 52.77 70.01 -9.51
N THR A 119 52.98 71.26 -9.08
CA THR A 119 53.53 71.59 -7.75
C THR A 119 52.51 72.23 -6.79
N ASP A 120 51.23 72.30 -7.15
CA ASP A 120 50.19 72.86 -6.27
C ASP A 120 50.02 71.98 -5.01
N PRO A 121 50.36 72.49 -3.82
CA PRO A 121 50.30 71.71 -2.58
C PRO A 121 48.87 71.26 -2.24
N VAL A 122 47.86 71.98 -2.70
CA VAL A 122 46.44 71.67 -2.47
C VAL A 122 46.02 70.47 -3.32
N VAL A 123 46.46 70.38 -4.57
CA VAL A 123 46.13 69.24 -5.46
C VAL A 123 46.96 68.01 -5.06
N LEU A 124 48.23 68.19 -4.70
CA LEU A 124 49.09 67.11 -4.19
C LEU A 124 48.55 66.50 -2.89
N SER A 125 47.98 67.31 -1.99
CA SER A 125 47.29 66.81 -0.79
C SER A 125 46.05 65.97 -1.13
N SER A 126 45.25 66.40 -2.11
CA SER A 126 44.10 65.63 -2.59
C SER A 126 44.50 64.29 -3.22
N GLN A 127 45.56 64.29 -4.03
CA GLN A 127 46.11 63.10 -4.66
C GLN A 127 46.61 62.10 -3.61
N ALA A 128 47.29 62.58 -2.57
CA ALA A 128 47.75 61.73 -1.46
C ALA A 128 46.58 61.07 -0.70
N ILE A 129 45.50 61.80 -0.43
CA ILE A 129 44.29 61.26 0.24
C ILE A 129 43.66 60.14 -0.61
N ILE A 130 43.50 60.36 -1.91
CA ILE A 130 42.87 59.39 -2.82
C ILE A 130 43.74 58.13 -2.91
N ASN A 131 45.05 58.28 -3.10
CA ASN A 131 45.97 57.14 -3.17
C ASN A 131 45.95 56.32 -1.88
N ALA A 132 45.94 56.99 -0.72
CA ALA A 132 45.83 56.33 0.58
C ALA A 132 44.51 55.56 0.75
N LYS A 133 43.38 56.15 0.34
CA LYS A 133 42.06 55.48 0.35
C LYS A 133 41.99 54.30 -0.62
N VAL A 134 42.66 54.39 -1.78
CA VAL A 134 42.75 53.29 -2.75
C VAL A 134 43.50 52.11 -2.13
N THR A 135 44.64 52.34 -1.49
CA THR A 135 45.39 51.27 -0.80
C THR A 135 44.53 50.54 0.24
N VAL A 136 43.75 51.30 1.03
CA VAL A 136 42.83 50.73 2.04
C VAL A 136 41.67 49.98 1.38
N GLY A 137 41.11 50.54 0.32
CA GLY A 137 39.99 49.96 -0.42
C GLY A 137 40.35 48.63 -1.10
N GLU A 138 41.52 48.57 -1.72
CA GLU A 138 42.04 47.33 -2.32
C GLU A 138 42.36 46.29 -1.27
N TYR A 139 42.99 46.67 -0.14
CA TYR A 139 43.20 45.74 0.98
C TYR A 139 41.87 45.15 1.47
N TYR A 140 40.84 45.98 1.65
CA TYR A 140 39.52 45.52 2.11
C TYR A 140 38.88 44.54 1.13
N ALA A 141 38.89 44.83 -0.17
CA ALA A 141 38.26 43.99 -1.20
C ALA A 141 39.07 42.72 -1.53
N LEU A 142 40.39 42.84 -1.69
CA LEU A 142 41.24 41.77 -2.20
C LEU A 142 41.87 40.91 -1.10
N THR A 143 42.22 41.51 0.04
CA THR A 143 42.95 40.82 1.12
C THR A 143 42.03 40.43 2.28
N ALA A 144 41.12 41.32 2.70
CA ALA A 144 40.15 41.05 3.76
C ALA A 144 38.83 40.43 3.27
N ASN A 145 38.68 40.23 1.95
CA ASN A 145 37.46 39.74 1.29
C ASN A 145 36.16 40.37 1.82
N GLY A 146 36.22 41.68 2.10
CA GLY A 146 35.17 42.39 2.81
C GLY A 146 33.93 42.63 1.94
N ASN A 147 32.75 42.30 2.48
CA ASN A 147 31.47 42.45 1.77
C ASN A 147 30.44 43.30 2.54
N ASN A 148 30.83 43.89 3.69
CA ASN A 148 29.94 44.69 4.52
C ASN A 148 30.07 46.19 4.20
N ILE A 149 29.01 46.79 3.66
CA ILE A 149 28.99 48.21 3.24
C ILE A 149 29.29 49.18 4.39
N ALA A 150 28.84 48.89 5.63
CA ALA A 150 29.08 49.77 6.78
C ALA A 150 30.57 49.77 7.17
N THR A 151 31.21 48.61 7.16
CA THR A 151 32.65 48.48 7.37
C THR A 151 33.43 49.13 6.23
N ALA A 152 33.02 48.91 4.98
CA ALA A 152 33.64 49.52 3.79
C ALA A 152 33.60 51.06 3.83
N LYS A 153 32.55 51.66 4.41
CA LYS A 153 32.47 53.11 4.67
C LYS A 153 33.37 53.53 5.82
N SER A 154 33.30 52.83 6.95
CA SER A 154 34.05 53.18 8.16
C SER A 154 35.56 53.12 7.96
N ILE A 155 36.06 52.13 7.19
CA ILE A 155 37.49 51.91 7.02
C ILE A 155 38.16 53.02 6.20
N VAL A 156 37.45 53.64 5.25
CA VAL A 156 38.01 54.74 4.44
C VAL A 156 37.73 56.14 5.01
N ALA A 157 36.75 56.27 5.91
CA ALA A 157 36.24 57.58 6.37
C ALA A 157 37.31 58.46 7.07
N GLY A 158 38.26 57.85 7.78
CA GLY A 158 39.33 58.56 8.51
C GLY A 158 40.68 58.61 7.78
N VAL A 159 40.74 58.13 6.53
CA VAL A 159 42.00 57.99 5.79
C VAL A 159 42.31 59.29 5.04
N VAL A 160 43.41 59.93 5.43
CA VAL A 160 43.85 61.23 4.90
C VAL A 160 45.31 61.25 4.40
N ASP A 161 46.07 60.21 4.72
CA ASP A 161 47.46 60.03 4.30
C ASP A 161 47.87 58.55 4.41
N ALA A 162 49.11 58.24 4.03
CA ALA A 162 49.64 56.87 4.11
C ALA A 162 49.69 56.32 5.55
N THR A 163 49.87 57.17 6.57
CA THR A 163 49.94 56.76 7.98
C THR A 163 48.58 56.28 8.50
N THR A 164 47.53 57.06 8.22
CA THR A 164 46.15 56.74 8.57
C THR A 164 45.60 55.56 7.74
N ALA A 165 46.06 55.39 6.50
CA ALA A 165 45.78 54.19 5.71
C ALA A 165 46.36 52.92 6.35
N ALA A 166 47.63 52.95 6.76
CA ALA A 166 48.26 51.81 7.43
C ALA A 166 47.53 51.44 8.75
N ALA A 167 47.09 52.44 9.52
CA ALA A 167 46.30 52.22 10.74
C ALA A 167 44.92 51.63 10.45
N ALA A 168 44.23 52.07 9.38
CA ALA A 168 42.94 51.54 8.96
C ALA A 168 43.04 50.08 8.48
N ILE A 169 44.12 49.73 7.77
CA ILE A 169 44.43 48.37 7.33
C ILE A 169 44.72 47.46 8.52
N ALA A 170 45.51 47.92 9.49
CA ALA A 170 45.86 47.15 10.69
C ALA A 170 44.63 46.78 11.56
N GLY A 171 43.52 47.51 11.43
CA GLY A 171 42.25 47.21 12.10
C GLY A 171 41.39 46.12 11.42
N GLN A 172 41.80 45.61 10.27
CA GLN A 172 41.06 44.59 9.51
C GLN A 172 41.73 43.21 9.62
N THR A 173 40.94 42.16 9.80
CA THR A 173 41.42 40.77 9.76
C THR A 173 41.45 40.28 8.31
N ALA A 174 42.61 39.79 7.84
CA ALA A 174 42.70 39.08 6.58
C ALA A 174 41.91 37.76 6.67
N THR A 175 41.03 37.47 5.70
CA THR A 175 40.25 36.21 5.67
C THR A 175 40.78 35.22 4.63
N ASN A 176 41.65 35.67 3.73
CA ASN A 176 42.28 34.79 2.74
C ASN A 176 43.53 34.17 3.37
N GLY A 177 43.42 32.94 3.87
CA GLY A 177 44.59 32.19 4.30
C GLY A 177 45.34 31.58 3.13
N GLN A 178 46.57 31.13 3.39
CA GLN A 178 47.44 30.49 2.44
C GLN A 178 47.28 28.97 2.44
N ILE A 179 47.70 28.33 1.36
CA ILE A 179 47.80 26.88 1.27
C ILE A 179 49.26 26.47 1.44
N TYR A 180 49.52 25.64 2.44
CA TYR A 180 50.81 25.05 2.72
C TYR A 180 50.77 23.55 2.41
N THR A 181 51.82 23.01 1.81
CA THR A 181 51.92 21.58 1.48
C THR A 181 53.12 21.00 2.20
N LEU A 182 52.91 19.92 2.95
CA LEU A 182 53.98 19.19 3.64
C LEU A 182 54.87 18.46 2.62
N THR A 183 56.13 18.25 2.99
CA THR A 183 57.16 17.59 2.19
C THR A 183 57.51 16.22 2.78
N THR A 184 58.32 15.42 2.08
CA THR A 184 58.74 14.10 2.59
C THR A 184 59.82 14.15 3.68
N GLY A 185 60.28 15.36 4.06
CA GLY A 185 61.22 15.58 5.16
C GLY A 185 60.52 16.13 6.40
N VAL A 186 61.29 16.37 7.46
CA VAL A 186 60.76 17.02 8.67
C VAL A 186 60.40 18.47 8.36
N ASP A 187 59.11 18.81 8.49
CA ASP A 187 58.58 20.12 8.20
C ASP A 187 58.47 21.00 9.46
N THR A 188 58.70 22.30 9.32
CA THR A 188 58.40 23.31 10.35
C THR A 188 57.65 24.46 9.68
N LEU A 189 56.33 24.37 9.68
CA LEU A 189 55.44 25.29 8.98
C LEU A 189 54.73 26.20 9.97
N VAL A 190 54.73 27.50 9.70
CA VAL A 190 54.00 28.50 10.48
C VAL A 190 53.09 29.28 9.53
N GLY A 191 51.80 29.26 9.84
CA GLY A 191 50.72 29.93 9.15
C GLY A 191 50.85 31.45 9.22
N ALA A 192 50.21 32.12 8.28
CA ALA A 192 50.14 33.57 8.24
C ALA A 192 48.93 34.05 9.07
N ALA A 193 48.55 35.31 8.88
CA ALA A 193 47.28 35.80 9.39
C ALA A 193 46.17 35.43 8.40
N GLY A 194 45.12 34.75 8.87
CA GLY A 194 43.97 34.35 8.05
C GLY A 194 43.61 32.88 8.28
N ASN A 195 42.71 32.35 7.44
CA ASN A 195 42.24 30.97 7.56
C ASN A 195 43.08 30.04 6.67
N ASP A 196 44.24 29.64 7.17
CA ASP A 196 45.22 28.85 6.40
C ASP A 196 44.82 27.38 6.26
N THR A 197 45.27 26.74 5.18
CA THR A 197 45.08 25.31 4.91
C THR A 197 46.42 24.61 4.74
N PHE A 198 46.65 23.55 5.51
CA PHE A 198 47.83 22.70 5.44
C PHE A 198 47.43 21.37 4.81
N ASN A 199 48.16 20.89 3.81
CA ASN A 199 47.87 19.65 3.10
C ASN A 199 49.04 18.68 3.24
N GLY A 200 48.76 17.49 3.75
CA GLY A 200 49.70 16.39 3.87
C GLY A 200 49.16 15.10 3.28
N VAL A 201 50.06 14.17 3.01
CA VAL A 201 49.76 12.83 2.52
C VAL A 201 50.43 11.85 3.47
N LEU A 202 49.65 11.04 4.17
CA LEU A 202 50.20 10.06 5.12
C LEU A 202 50.92 8.94 4.35
N ASN A 203 50.30 8.44 3.28
CA ASN A 203 50.92 7.48 2.37
C ASN A 203 50.20 7.43 1.00
N ALA A 204 50.97 7.49 -0.10
CA ALA A 204 50.47 7.56 -1.49
C ALA A 204 50.88 6.38 -2.39
N GLY A 205 51.20 5.21 -1.82
CA GLY A 205 51.93 4.19 -2.57
C GLY A 205 53.34 4.64 -2.97
N LEU A 206 53.83 5.71 -2.33
CA LEU A 206 55.21 6.18 -2.32
C LEU A 206 55.95 5.49 -1.18
N THR A 207 57.26 5.26 -1.31
CA THR A 207 58.06 4.67 -0.22
C THR A 207 58.18 5.55 1.02
N VAL A 208 57.79 6.84 0.95
CA VAL A 208 57.74 7.80 2.08
C VAL A 208 56.60 8.81 1.85
N GLY A 209 55.68 8.99 2.80
CA GLY A 209 54.63 10.02 2.80
C GLY A 209 55.16 11.43 3.12
N THR A 210 54.29 12.45 3.09
CA THR A 210 54.65 13.83 3.50
C THR A 210 54.25 14.18 4.93
N VAL A 211 53.43 13.36 5.59
CA VAL A 211 53.23 13.48 7.04
C VAL A 211 54.24 12.56 7.72
N THR A 212 55.30 13.14 8.29
CA THR A 212 56.41 12.40 8.89
C THR A 212 56.53 12.66 10.39
N PRO A 213 57.17 11.75 11.17
CA PRO A 213 57.45 12.04 12.57
C PRO A 213 58.25 13.34 12.74
N PHE A 214 57.92 14.09 13.78
CA PHE A 214 58.54 15.38 14.14
C PHE A 214 58.11 16.60 13.33
N ASP A 215 57.18 16.48 12.38
CA ASP A 215 56.64 17.68 11.73
C ASP A 215 55.99 18.61 12.77
N SER A 216 56.28 19.91 12.62
CA SER A 216 55.76 20.98 13.46
C SER A 216 54.93 21.93 12.62
N ILE A 217 53.63 21.98 12.90
CA ILE A 217 52.65 22.80 12.17
C ILE A 217 52.01 23.77 13.15
N ASP A 218 52.17 25.06 12.90
CA ASP A 218 51.50 26.12 13.65
C ASP A 218 50.59 26.90 12.69
N GLY A 219 49.29 26.92 12.93
CA GLY A 219 48.34 27.66 12.10
C GLY A 219 48.40 29.19 12.24
N GLY A 220 49.14 29.74 13.20
CA GLY A 220 49.16 31.19 13.43
C GLY A 220 47.81 31.71 13.91
N THR A 221 47.34 32.84 13.36
CA THR A 221 46.08 33.48 13.77
C THR A 221 44.99 33.26 12.73
N GLY A 222 43.79 32.87 13.16
CA GLY A 222 42.65 32.64 12.27
C GLY A 222 42.01 31.29 12.55
N VAL A 223 41.18 30.81 11.63
CA VAL A 223 40.55 29.47 11.68
C VAL A 223 41.20 28.60 10.61
N ASN A 224 42.11 27.73 11.04
CA ASN A 224 43.02 26.98 10.19
C ASN A 224 42.63 25.51 10.09
N THR A 225 42.94 24.92 8.93
CA THR A 225 42.61 23.52 8.60
C THR A 225 43.86 22.73 8.23
N LEU A 226 44.00 21.51 8.73
CA LEU A 226 44.97 20.52 8.26
C LEU A 226 44.21 19.39 7.57
N ASN A 227 44.51 19.12 6.30
CA ASN A 227 43.97 18.01 5.53
C ASN A 227 45.06 16.96 5.32
N ILE A 228 44.72 15.70 5.60
CA ILE A 228 45.58 14.54 5.40
C ILE A 228 44.87 13.55 4.48
N LEU A 229 45.59 13.09 3.46
CA LEU A 229 45.14 12.03 2.56
C LEU A 229 45.96 10.75 2.80
N ASP A 230 45.30 9.62 3.05
CA ASP A 230 45.89 8.28 2.96
C ASP A 230 45.22 7.50 1.82
N THR A 231 46.02 6.87 0.96
CA THR A 231 45.51 6.07 -0.17
C THR A 231 45.99 4.62 -0.14
N SER A 232 46.82 4.24 0.85
CA SER A 232 47.49 2.93 0.94
C SER A 232 46.91 2.00 1.99
N GLY A 233 46.21 2.55 2.99
CA GLY A 233 45.37 1.79 3.91
C GLY A 233 46.06 1.09 5.08
N VAL A 234 47.21 1.61 5.53
CA VAL A 234 47.87 1.16 6.78
C VAL A 234 48.39 2.41 7.53
N GLY A 235 47.47 3.26 7.99
CA GLY A 235 47.74 4.62 8.47
C GLY A 235 47.74 4.77 9.99
N THR A 236 48.82 4.40 10.68
CA THR A 236 49.04 4.95 12.04
C THR A 236 49.57 6.37 11.90
N MET A 237 48.84 7.35 12.44
CA MET A 237 49.28 8.75 12.46
C MET A 237 50.58 8.89 13.27
N PRO A 238 51.66 9.43 12.69
CA PRO A 238 52.89 9.68 13.42
C PRO A 238 52.69 10.77 14.48
N ALA A 239 53.62 10.86 15.44
CA ALA A 239 53.61 11.91 16.44
C ALA A 239 53.97 13.26 15.79
N LEU A 240 52.99 14.16 15.72
CA LEU A 240 53.13 15.54 15.21
C LEU A 240 53.10 16.55 16.35
N THR A 241 53.66 17.74 16.13
CA THR A 241 53.40 18.92 16.97
C THR A 241 52.54 19.90 16.20
N VAL A 242 51.25 19.99 16.54
CA VAL A 242 50.27 20.84 15.87
C VAL A 242 49.73 21.90 16.83
N LYS A 243 49.77 23.16 16.44
CA LYS A 243 49.25 24.29 17.22
C LYS A 243 48.38 25.18 16.33
N ASN A 244 47.38 25.82 16.93
CA ASN A 244 46.51 26.81 16.27
C ASN A 244 45.82 26.31 14.98
N ILE A 245 45.65 24.99 14.84
CA ILE A 245 44.81 24.35 13.82
C ILE A 245 43.50 23.98 14.49
N GLN A 246 42.37 24.45 13.95
CA GLN A 246 41.04 24.22 14.53
C GLN A 246 40.39 22.96 13.98
N THR A 247 40.69 22.60 12.74
CA THR A 247 40.09 21.44 12.05
C THR A 247 41.17 20.54 11.47
N LEU A 248 41.12 19.25 11.79
CA LEU A 248 41.90 18.20 11.14
C LEU A 248 40.95 17.31 10.34
N ASN A 249 41.15 17.23 9.03
CA ASN A 249 40.43 16.31 8.14
C ASN A 249 41.37 15.20 7.68
N ILE A 250 40.94 13.96 7.78
CA ILE A 250 41.64 12.79 7.27
C ILE A 250 40.71 12.07 6.30
N SER A 251 41.17 11.88 5.07
CA SER A 251 40.47 11.07 4.06
C SER A 251 41.33 9.86 3.76
N SER A 252 40.80 8.66 3.98
CA SER A 252 41.55 7.42 3.85
C SER A 252 40.80 6.37 3.03
N THR A 253 41.55 5.54 2.30
CA THR A 253 41.01 4.35 1.63
C THR A 253 40.90 3.14 2.56
N ALA A 254 41.50 3.18 3.76
CA ALA A 254 41.29 2.19 4.83
C ALA A 254 41.17 2.87 6.21
N GLY A 255 41.31 2.08 7.27
CA GLY A 255 41.06 2.52 8.64
C GLY A 255 42.29 3.20 9.25
N GLU A 256 42.03 4.15 10.14
CA GLU A 256 43.02 5.06 10.68
C GLU A 256 43.25 4.88 12.18
N ILE A 257 44.51 4.86 12.61
CA ILE A 257 44.88 4.90 14.03
C ILE A 257 45.40 6.30 14.35
N VAL A 258 44.58 7.11 15.03
CA VAL A 258 44.82 8.54 15.23
C VAL A 258 44.75 8.90 16.71
N ASN A 259 45.80 9.53 17.24
CA ASN A 259 45.79 10.09 18.58
C ASN A 259 46.12 11.59 18.55
N THR A 260 45.10 12.42 18.79
CA THR A 260 45.21 13.88 18.90
C THR A 260 45.10 14.39 20.34
N ALA A 261 45.01 13.51 21.33
CA ALA A 261 44.94 13.92 22.74
C ALA A 261 46.25 14.53 23.24
N THR A 262 47.37 14.22 22.59
CA THR A 262 48.69 14.80 22.84
C THR A 262 49.28 15.32 21.55
N GLY A 263 50.08 16.40 21.61
CA GLY A 263 50.74 16.97 20.43
C GLY A 263 49.89 17.99 19.65
N TYR A 264 48.58 18.07 19.90
CA TYR A 264 47.66 19.00 19.24
C TYR A 264 47.11 20.03 20.24
N ALA A 265 47.39 21.31 20.03
CA ALA A 265 46.88 22.40 20.85
C ALA A 265 45.99 23.35 20.03
N GLY A 266 44.77 23.61 20.51
CA GLY A 266 43.78 24.46 19.83
C GLY A 266 42.88 23.74 18.83
N LEU A 267 42.98 22.41 18.72
CA LEU A 267 42.12 21.59 17.88
C LEU A 267 40.69 21.55 18.44
N THR A 268 39.72 21.83 17.58
CA THR A 268 38.29 21.85 17.92
C THR A 268 37.47 20.82 17.15
N ALA A 269 37.96 20.35 16.00
CA ALA A 269 37.32 19.34 15.17
C ALA A 269 38.34 18.36 14.57
N LEU A 270 38.03 17.07 14.66
CA LEU A 270 38.74 15.96 14.02
C LEU A 270 37.73 15.18 13.17
N ASN A 271 37.89 15.20 11.85
CA ASN A 271 37.02 14.52 10.90
C ASN A 271 37.82 13.42 10.19
N ILE A 272 37.30 12.19 10.20
CA ILE A 272 37.89 11.04 9.54
C ILE A 272 36.85 10.50 8.56
N ASN A 273 37.25 10.35 7.29
CA ASN A 273 36.45 9.75 6.23
C ASN A 273 37.22 8.55 5.68
N ALA A 274 36.92 7.37 6.20
CA ALA A 274 37.49 6.09 5.77
C ALA A 274 36.52 5.37 4.82
N SER A 275 37.04 4.48 3.98
CA SER A 275 36.23 3.65 3.07
C SER A 275 36.34 2.15 3.33
N ALA A 276 37.03 1.75 4.40
CA ALA A 276 37.23 0.37 4.86
C ALA A 276 38.13 0.38 6.12
N GLY A 277 38.31 -0.77 6.77
CA GLY A 277 39.38 -0.99 7.74
C GLY A 277 39.07 -0.55 9.18
N VAL A 278 40.03 -0.75 10.09
CA VAL A 278 39.85 -0.48 11.53
C VAL A 278 40.18 0.96 11.86
N ASP A 279 39.22 1.70 12.42
CA ASP A 279 39.45 3.04 12.96
C ASP A 279 39.67 2.99 14.47
N THR A 280 40.75 3.59 14.96
CA THR A 280 41.04 3.78 16.38
C THR A 280 41.43 5.23 16.63
N VAL A 281 40.53 5.98 17.24
CA VAL A 281 40.62 7.44 17.37
C VAL A 281 40.70 7.80 18.85
N THR A 282 41.67 8.63 19.23
CA THR A 282 41.76 9.20 20.57
C THR A 282 41.87 10.72 20.45
N ALA A 283 41.01 11.47 21.13
CA ALA A 283 40.99 12.93 21.08
C ALA A 283 40.81 13.56 22.47
N ALA A 284 41.29 14.80 22.63
CA ALA A 284 41.07 15.56 23.86
C ALA A 284 39.57 15.86 24.06
N GLY A 285 39.14 16.02 25.32
CA GLY A 285 37.75 16.36 25.68
C GLY A 285 37.26 17.73 25.18
N THR A 286 38.10 18.49 24.48
CA THR A 286 37.78 19.77 23.84
C THR A 286 37.52 19.64 22.34
N THR A 287 37.85 18.50 21.73
CA THR A 287 37.82 18.29 20.28
C THR A 287 36.58 17.51 19.86
N ALA A 288 35.74 18.04 18.98
CA ALA A 288 34.66 17.27 18.38
C ALA A 288 35.23 16.26 17.38
N VAL A 289 34.78 15.01 17.44
CA VAL A 289 35.25 13.91 16.59
C VAL A 289 34.11 13.45 15.70
N SER A 290 34.38 13.33 14.39
CA SER A 290 33.47 12.74 13.41
C SER A 290 34.20 11.63 12.66
N VAL A 291 33.68 10.41 12.70
CA VAL A 291 34.17 9.26 11.93
C VAL A 291 33.08 8.83 10.96
N ASN A 292 33.36 8.88 9.66
CA ASN A 292 32.51 8.35 8.61
C ASN A 292 33.26 7.22 7.89
N ASP A 293 32.74 6.00 7.97
CA ASP A 293 33.41 4.79 7.50
C ASP A 293 32.46 3.84 6.75
N VAL A 294 32.98 3.20 5.71
CA VAL A 294 32.37 2.02 5.07
C VAL A 294 32.97 0.77 5.73
N GLN A 295 32.54 0.55 6.97
CA GLN A 295 33.21 -0.31 7.95
C GLN A 295 33.44 -1.77 7.53
N GLY A 296 32.49 -2.36 6.78
CA GLY A 296 32.54 -3.79 6.47
C GLY A 296 32.51 -4.63 7.75
N ALA A 297 33.55 -5.43 7.99
CA ALA A 297 33.71 -6.29 9.16
C ALA A 297 34.70 -5.71 10.20
N SER A 298 35.11 -4.46 10.05
CA SER A 298 36.18 -3.84 10.85
C SER A 298 35.63 -3.11 12.08
N ALA A 299 36.44 -2.91 13.12
CA ALA A 299 36.01 -2.17 14.30
C ALA A 299 36.25 -0.66 14.16
N ILE A 300 35.32 0.15 14.69
CA ILE A 300 35.52 1.58 14.96
C ILE A 300 35.59 1.77 16.46
N ALA A 301 36.68 2.34 16.96
CA ALA A 301 36.88 2.69 18.36
C ALA A 301 37.19 4.18 18.49
N VAL A 302 36.43 4.91 19.30
CA VAL A 302 36.66 6.35 19.56
C VAL A 302 36.73 6.60 21.07
N ASP A 303 37.82 7.21 21.52
CA ASP A 303 38.07 7.60 22.91
C ASP A 303 38.23 9.11 23.05
N GLY A 304 37.62 9.67 24.10
CA GLY A 304 37.61 11.09 24.42
C GLY A 304 36.69 11.91 23.52
N GLY A 305 37.11 13.13 23.20
CA GLY A 305 36.32 14.08 22.40
C GLY A 305 35.27 14.88 23.19
N SER A 306 34.88 16.03 22.65
CA SER A 306 33.82 16.90 23.18
C SER A 306 32.44 16.54 22.66
N THR A 307 32.33 16.11 21.40
CA THR A 307 31.16 15.45 20.83
C THR A 307 31.68 14.39 19.89
N VAL A 308 31.09 13.19 19.90
CA VAL A 308 31.51 12.09 19.05
C VAL A 308 30.38 11.72 18.11
N THR A 309 30.62 11.84 16.81
CA THR A 309 29.72 11.40 15.76
C THR A 309 30.35 10.23 15.01
N VAL A 310 29.64 9.11 14.89
CA VAL A 310 30.07 7.96 14.10
C VAL A 310 28.99 7.64 13.06
N THR A 311 29.36 7.59 11.80
CA THR A 311 28.52 7.12 10.70
C THR A 311 29.19 5.92 10.05
N ALA A 312 28.66 4.71 10.29
CA ALA A 312 29.20 3.46 9.76
C ALA A 312 28.22 2.87 8.74
N THR A 313 28.66 2.65 7.50
CA THR A 313 27.86 2.05 6.44
C THR A 313 28.44 0.72 5.99
N GLY A 314 27.62 -0.16 5.41
CA GLY A 314 28.07 -1.47 4.96
C GLY A 314 28.53 -2.37 6.11
N VAL A 315 27.99 -2.17 7.32
CA VAL A 315 28.31 -2.99 8.49
C VAL A 315 27.88 -4.44 8.21
N THR A 316 28.82 -5.37 8.24
CA THR A 316 28.60 -6.80 7.96
C THR A 316 28.95 -7.65 9.18
N LEU A 317 28.16 -8.70 9.42
CA LEU A 317 28.39 -9.88 10.27
C LEU A 317 29.44 -9.77 11.40
N VAL A 318 28.98 -9.81 12.66
CA VAL A 318 29.68 -10.15 13.94
C VAL A 318 30.95 -9.36 14.31
N ALA A 319 31.74 -8.84 13.36
CA ALA A 319 33.04 -8.22 13.60
C ALA A 319 33.03 -6.68 13.48
N GLY A 320 32.05 -6.11 12.76
CA GLY A 320 31.86 -4.67 12.57
C GLY A 320 31.42 -3.90 13.82
N THR A 321 32.20 -3.89 14.90
CA THR A 321 31.79 -3.26 16.17
C THR A 321 32.03 -1.75 16.18
N VAL A 322 31.18 -1.00 16.89
CA VAL A 322 31.40 0.41 17.20
C VAL A 322 31.54 0.57 18.71
N ILE A 323 32.69 1.06 19.17
CA ILE A 323 32.99 1.28 20.58
C ILE A 323 33.30 2.76 20.79
N VAL A 324 32.54 3.43 21.65
CA VAL A 324 32.80 4.83 22.03
C VAL A 324 33.05 4.92 23.53
N GLY A 325 34.14 5.56 23.92
CA GLY A 325 34.52 5.79 25.31
C GLY A 325 35.01 4.55 26.04
N GLY A 326 35.53 3.55 25.32
CA GLY A 326 36.02 2.30 25.91
C GLY A 326 37.08 2.50 26.98
N THR A 327 37.95 3.49 26.79
CA THR A 327 39.02 3.88 27.71
C THR A 327 38.75 5.26 28.33
N THR A 328 38.42 6.25 27.50
CA THR A 328 38.18 7.64 27.93
C THR A 328 36.82 8.10 27.42
N ALA A 329 35.89 8.40 28.32
CA ALA A 329 34.56 8.84 27.95
C ALA A 329 34.56 10.22 27.24
N PRO A 330 33.69 10.42 26.24
CA PRO A 330 33.42 11.76 25.69
C PRO A 330 32.85 12.71 26.75
N THR A 331 33.18 14.00 26.66
CA THR A 331 32.72 15.01 27.62
C THR A 331 31.33 15.57 27.29
N GLY A 332 30.91 15.54 26.03
CA GLY A 332 29.59 15.95 25.54
C GLY A 332 28.85 14.84 24.81
N ALA A 333 28.08 15.17 23.75
CA ALA A 333 27.14 14.23 23.15
C ALA A 333 27.81 13.10 22.33
N VAL A 334 27.12 11.96 22.23
CA VAL A 334 27.49 10.84 21.36
C VAL A 334 26.36 10.56 20.38
N ASN A 335 26.67 10.55 19.09
CA ASN A 335 25.72 10.36 17.99
C ASN A 335 26.24 9.26 17.05
N ILE A 336 25.59 8.10 17.02
CA ILE A 336 26.01 6.97 16.20
C ILE A 336 24.90 6.64 15.20
N THR A 337 25.26 6.46 13.95
CA THR A 337 24.39 5.89 12.91
C THR A 337 25.12 4.73 12.26
N THR A 338 24.55 3.54 12.31
CA THR A 338 25.05 2.36 11.61
C THR A 338 24.03 1.94 10.55
N THR A 339 24.50 1.49 9.39
CA THR A 339 23.65 0.94 8.32
C THR A 339 24.24 -0.37 7.83
N GLY A 340 23.60 -1.47 8.19
CA GLY A 340 23.98 -2.81 7.78
C GLY A 340 23.49 -3.14 6.37
N ALA A 341 24.39 -3.66 5.54
CA ALA A 341 24.10 -4.18 4.20
C ALA A 341 24.17 -5.72 4.24
N ILE A 342 23.13 -6.32 4.83
CA ILE A 342 23.15 -7.72 5.25
C ILE A 342 22.48 -8.61 4.19
N VAL A 343 23.07 -9.78 3.92
CA VAL A 343 22.74 -10.59 2.73
C VAL A 343 22.31 -12.02 3.01
N ASN A 344 22.65 -12.62 4.15
CA ASN A 344 22.31 -14.02 4.46
C ASN A 344 21.38 -14.18 5.68
N ASN A 345 20.77 -15.36 5.76
CA ASN A 345 19.90 -15.75 6.88
C ASN A 345 20.70 -15.95 8.17
N GLY A 346 20.23 -15.35 9.27
CA GLY A 346 20.86 -15.41 10.58
C GLY A 346 22.00 -14.41 10.77
N ASP A 347 22.30 -13.59 9.77
CA ASP A 347 23.30 -12.54 9.89
C ASP A 347 22.88 -11.53 10.97
N VAL A 348 23.84 -11.06 11.77
CA VAL A 348 23.65 -10.09 12.85
C VAL A 348 24.48 -8.84 12.58
N GLN A 349 23.87 -7.66 12.72
CA GLN A 349 24.61 -6.40 12.67
C GLN A 349 25.63 -6.32 13.82
N GLY A 350 26.76 -5.63 13.59
CA GLY A 350 27.80 -5.49 14.59
C GLY A 350 27.34 -4.74 15.84
N ALA A 351 27.90 -5.11 17.00
CA ALA A 351 27.50 -4.56 18.28
C ALA A 351 27.98 -3.10 18.47
N ILE A 352 27.18 -2.32 19.19
CA ILE A 352 27.48 -0.93 19.54
C ILE A 352 27.64 -0.83 21.06
N THR A 353 28.78 -0.35 21.54
CA THR A 353 29.04 -0.11 22.96
C THR A 353 29.44 1.33 23.20
N VAL A 354 28.71 2.04 24.05
CA VAL A 354 29.00 3.43 24.43
C VAL A 354 29.22 3.52 25.93
N THR A 355 30.29 4.18 26.35
CA THR A 355 30.56 4.50 27.75
C THR A 355 30.72 6.01 27.95
N GLY A 356 29.76 6.61 28.66
CA GLY A 356 29.69 8.06 28.92
C GLY A 356 28.98 8.87 27.84
N GLY A 357 29.33 10.17 27.77
CA GLY A 357 28.62 11.17 26.98
C GLY A 357 27.47 11.85 27.74
N SER A 358 27.22 13.13 27.48
CA SER A 358 26.13 13.89 28.13
C SER A 358 24.75 13.42 27.67
N THR A 359 24.63 13.11 26.38
CA THR A 359 23.48 12.45 25.76
C THR A 359 23.98 11.42 24.77
N VAL A 360 23.29 10.28 24.65
CA VAL A 360 23.65 9.22 23.69
C VAL A 360 22.50 9.01 22.72
N THR A 361 22.75 9.10 21.42
CA THR A 361 21.80 8.80 20.35
C THR A 361 22.39 7.78 19.41
N ILE A 362 21.69 6.67 19.19
CA ILE A 362 22.12 5.55 18.34
C ILE A 362 20.98 5.24 17.35
N VAL A 363 21.30 5.20 16.07
CA VAL A 363 20.39 4.79 15.01
C VAL A 363 21.00 3.59 14.28
N GLU A 364 20.34 2.44 14.36
CA GLU A 364 20.74 1.20 13.72
C GLU A 364 19.80 0.87 12.55
N ASN A 365 20.31 1.00 11.33
CA ASN A 365 19.53 0.71 10.12
C ASN A 365 19.93 -0.64 9.55
N ILE A 366 18.96 -1.43 9.10
CA ILE A 366 19.18 -2.66 8.34
C ILE A 366 18.57 -2.45 6.96
N THR A 367 19.38 -2.58 5.92
CA THR A 367 18.92 -2.58 4.53
C THR A 367 19.08 -3.99 3.97
N PRO A 368 18.00 -4.80 3.88
CA PRO A 368 18.06 -6.10 3.23
C PRO A 368 18.45 -5.92 1.77
N ALA A 369 19.38 -6.75 1.26
CA ALA A 369 19.70 -6.73 -0.17
C ALA A 369 18.46 -7.02 -1.03
N THR A 370 18.38 -6.40 -2.22
CA THR A 370 17.26 -6.57 -3.14
C THR A 370 16.95 -8.05 -3.39
N ALA A 371 15.65 -8.38 -3.40
CA ALA A 371 15.09 -9.73 -3.39
C ALA A 371 15.67 -10.74 -4.41
N THR A 372 16.40 -10.30 -5.43
CA THR A 372 17.07 -11.13 -6.44
C THR A 372 18.13 -12.10 -5.90
N ALA A 373 18.77 -11.81 -4.76
CA ALA A 373 19.68 -12.74 -4.10
C ALA A 373 18.96 -13.67 -3.09
N ALA A 374 17.94 -13.16 -2.41
CA ALA A 374 17.15 -13.90 -1.43
C ALA A 374 16.19 -14.93 -2.07
N THR A 375 15.71 -14.69 -3.29
CA THR A 375 14.93 -15.68 -4.05
C THR A 375 15.73 -16.95 -4.36
N ALA A 376 17.05 -16.86 -4.52
CA ALA A 376 17.91 -18.03 -4.71
C ALA A 376 18.08 -18.85 -3.43
N ALA A 377 18.18 -18.19 -2.26
CA ALA A 377 18.27 -18.86 -0.95
C ALA A 377 16.93 -19.47 -0.50
N ALA A 378 15.81 -18.76 -0.71
CA ALA A 378 14.47 -19.25 -0.40
C ALA A 378 14.03 -20.41 -1.32
N ALA A 379 14.45 -20.40 -2.59
CA ALA A 379 14.21 -21.51 -3.52
C ALA A 379 15.09 -22.74 -3.21
N ALA A 380 16.31 -22.54 -2.69
CA ALA A 380 17.24 -23.62 -2.36
C ALA A 380 16.88 -24.35 -1.05
N ALA A 381 16.17 -23.70 -0.12
CA ALA A 381 15.99 -24.24 1.22
C ALA A 381 15.00 -25.40 1.33
N GLY A 382 14.06 -25.59 0.40
CA GLY A 382 13.13 -26.74 0.37
C GLY A 382 12.33 -27.04 1.66
N ALA A 383 12.45 -26.21 2.70
CA ALA A 383 11.99 -26.48 4.06
C ALA A 383 11.70 -25.16 4.79
N GLY A 384 10.42 -24.79 4.89
CA GLY A 384 9.75 -24.15 6.03
C GLY A 384 10.26 -22.87 6.72
N GLY A 385 11.52 -22.45 6.62
CA GLY A 385 12.09 -21.31 7.36
C GLY A 385 12.26 -20.07 6.47
N GLY A 386 11.61 -18.96 6.82
CA GLY A 386 11.87 -17.67 6.19
C GLY A 386 13.26 -17.12 6.54
N VAL A 387 13.83 -16.27 5.67
CA VAL A 387 15.12 -15.59 5.92
C VAL A 387 14.91 -14.49 6.95
N THR A 388 15.69 -14.47 8.04
CA THR A 388 15.65 -13.41 9.07
C THR A 388 17.04 -12.84 9.30
N ILE A 389 17.13 -11.51 9.37
CA ILE A 389 18.35 -10.75 9.69
C ILE A 389 18.17 -10.13 11.08
N ASN A 390 19.20 -10.11 11.90
CA ASN A 390 19.12 -9.64 13.28
C ASN A 390 19.84 -8.29 13.46
N GLY A 391 19.23 -7.39 14.23
CA GLY A 391 19.89 -6.20 14.75
C GLY A 391 21.01 -6.52 15.73
N GLY A 392 21.97 -5.62 15.84
CA GLY A 392 23.11 -5.69 16.71
C GLY A 392 22.75 -5.44 18.17
N ALA A 393 23.57 -5.96 19.08
CA ALA A 393 23.42 -5.62 20.48
C ALA A 393 23.89 -4.18 20.72
N VAL A 394 23.09 -3.39 21.44
CA VAL A 394 23.41 -2.02 21.84
C VAL A 394 23.61 -1.98 23.35
N VAL A 395 24.77 -1.54 23.80
CA VAL A 395 25.11 -1.38 25.21
C VAL A 395 25.49 0.07 25.49
N VAL A 396 24.82 0.71 26.44
CA VAL A 396 25.12 2.08 26.88
C VAL A 396 25.39 2.10 28.37
N ASN A 397 26.64 2.35 28.73
CA ASN A 397 27.10 2.53 30.11
C ASN A 397 27.22 4.03 30.40
N GLY A 398 26.16 4.62 30.96
CA GLY A 398 26.15 6.03 31.33
C GLY A 398 27.23 6.39 32.35
N LYS A 399 27.66 7.64 32.34
CA LYS A 399 28.51 8.25 33.38
C LYS A 399 27.70 9.34 34.09
N ALA A 400 28.33 10.01 35.07
CA ALA A 400 27.67 11.04 35.88
C ALA A 400 27.12 12.25 35.09
N THR A 401 27.46 12.39 33.81
CA THR A 401 26.94 13.45 32.93
C THR A 401 25.84 12.96 31.98
N THR A 402 25.58 11.65 31.90
CA THR A 402 24.62 11.08 30.95
C THR A 402 23.20 11.27 31.44
N THR A 403 22.43 12.13 30.77
CA THR A 403 21.05 12.47 31.19
C THR A 403 19.98 11.76 30.37
N SER A 404 20.30 11.40 29.12
CA SER A 404 19.35 10.75 28.22
C SER A 404 20.01 9.81 27.22
N VAL A 405 19.30 8.73 26.88
CA VAL A 405 19.74 7.74 25.88
C VAL A 405 18.62 7.49 24.89
N SER A 406 18.91 7.54 23.59
CA SER A 406 18.00 7.23 22.50
C SER A 406 18.60 6.13 21.62
N VAL A 407 17.87 5.04 21.40
CA VAL A 407 18.25 3.94 20.51
C VAL A 407 17.10 3.64 19.57
N THR A 408 17.31 3.80 18.28
CA THR A 408 16.31 3.46 17.25
C THR A 408 16.90 2.43 16.31
N GLN A 409 16.19 1.33 16.08
CA GLN A 409 16.53 0.26 15.15
C GLN A 409 15.50 0.16 14.04
N THR A 410 15.85 -0.53 12.96
CA THR A 410 14.86 -0.92 11.94
C THR A 410 13.88 -1.91 12.55
N ASN A 411 12.59 -1.54 12.58
CA ASN A 411 11.54 -2.38 13.15
C ASN A 411 11.60 -3.82 12.65
N ALA A 412 11.43 -4.75 13.59
CA ALA A 412 11.27 -6.16 13.28
C ALA A 412 10.10 -6.41 12.32
N VAL A 413 10.33 -7.36 11.42
CA VAL A 413 9.35 -7.83 10.44
C VAL A 413 9.38 -9.34 10.48
N ALA A 414 8.22 -9.99 10.62
CA ALA A 414 8.15 -11.44 10.56
C ALA A 414 8.50 -11.92 9.14
N ALA A 415 9.42 -12.88 9.04
CA ALA A 415 9.71 -13.51 7.76
C ALA A 415 8.48 -14.27 7.24
N ALA A 416 8.11 -14.06 5.98
CA ALA A 416 6.95 -14.71 5.37
C ALA A 416 7.33 -15.31 4.01
N ASN A 417 6.94 -16.57 3.80
CA ASN A 417 7.10 -17.21 2.51
C ASN A 417 6.01 -16.73 1.54
N ALA A 418 6.32 -16.76 0.25
CA ALA A 418 5.29 -16.62 -0.77
C ALA A 418 4.29 -17.78 -0.62
N THR A 419 3.04 -17.47 -0.25
CA THR A 419 1.99 -18.48 -0.12
C THR A 419 1.29 -18.64 -1.46
N ALA A 420 1.14 -19.89 -1.94
CA ALA A 420 0.38 -20.19 -3.15
C ALA A 420 -1.12 -19.96 -2.91
N ALA A 421 -1.86 -19.59 -3.95
CA ALA A 421 -3.30 -19.40 -3.88
C ALA A 421 -4.00 -20.73 -3.51
N VAL A 422 -4.43 -20.87 -2.26
CA VAL A 422 -5.44 -21.86 -1.87
C VAL A 422 -6.81 -21.17 -1.99
N ALA A 423 -7.82 -21.88 -2.49
CA ALA A 423 -9.12 -21.37 -2.93
C ALA A 423 -9.96 -20.63 -1.87
N ASN A 424 -9.48 -20.45 -0.64
CA ASN A 424 -10.12 -19.66 0.41
C ASN A 424 -9.12 -18.87 1.29
N THR A 425 -7.91 -18.62 0.80
CA THR A 425 -6.95 -17.71 1.46
C THR A 425 -6.48 -16.69 0.43
N SER A 426 -7.15 -15.55 0.36
CA SER A 426 -6.84 -14.41 -0.54
C SER A 426 -5.49 -13.72 -0.27
N ASN A 427 -4.59 -14.38 0.46
CA ASN A 427 -3.31 -13.84 0.88
C ASN A 427 -2.22 -14.23 -0.12
N LYS A 428 -2.11 -13.48 -1.22
CA LYS A 428 -0.83 -13.34 -1.90
C LYS A 428 0.09 -12.53 -0.98
N VAL A 429 0.76 -13.18 -0.05
CA VAL A 429 1.86 -12.56 0.69
C VAL A 429 3.08 -12.64 -0.21
N ALA A 430 3.58 -11.49 -0.68
CA ALA A 430 4.90 -11.44 -1.30
C ALA A 430 5.91 -11.95 -0.27
N ALA A 431 6.95 -12.69 -0.68
CA ALA A 431 7.98 -13.12 0.26
C ALA A 431 8.57 -11.90 0.98
N VAL A 432 8.61 -11.95 2.31
CA VAL A 432 9.13 -10.88 3.17
C VAL A 432 10.40 -11.38 3.84
N ILE A 433 11.51 -10.64 3.69
CA ILE A 433 12.72 -10.87 4.48
C ILE A 433 12.42 -10.40 5.90
N GLY A 434 12.60 -11.30 6.87
CA GLY A 434 12.41 -11.00 8.26
C GLY A 434 13.55 -10.13 8.82
N ILE A 435 13.19 -9.28 9.77
CA ILE A 435 14.12 -8.50 10.58
C ILE A 435 13.77 -8.79 12.04
N ALA A 436 14.78 -9.06 12.87
CA ALA A 436 14.64 -9.15 14.32
C ALA A 436 15.36 -7.97 14.96
N ASP A 437 14.73 -7.33 15.95
CA ASP A 437 15.37 -6.24 16.69
C ASP A 437 16.52 -6.78 17.56
N GLY A 438 17.62 -6.02 17.63
CA GLY A 438 18.75 -6.26 18.52
C GLY A 438 18.46 -5.86 19.97
N ASN A 439 19.11 -6.53 20.92
CA ASN A 439 18.93 -6.26 22.35
C ASN A 439 19.56 -4.91 22.75
N VAL A 440 18.88 -4.16 23.63
CA VAL A 440 19.38 -2.89 24.16
C VAL A 440 19.59 -2.98 25.67
N ALA A 441 20.80 -2.69 26.16
CA ALA A 441 21.11 -2.62 27.58
C ALA A 441 21.63 -1.23 27.96
N ILE A 442 20.90 -0.52 28.81
CA ILE A 442 21.24 0.82 29.28
C ILE A 442 21.48 0.76 30.78
N THR A 443 22.67 1.13 31.23
CA THR A 443 23.05 1.09 32.64
C THR A 443 23.62 2.43 33.06
N ASP A 444 22.99 3.07 34.05
CA ASP A 444 23.55 4.26 34.69
C ASP A 444 24.76 3.90 35.57
N VAL A 445 25.73 4.81 35.72
CA VAL A 445 26.90 4.60 36.60
C VAL A 445 26.51 4.27 38.03
N ASN A 446 25.39 4.80 38.50
CA ASN A 446 24.85 4.60 39.84
C ASN A 446 23.70 3.57 39.87
N ALA A 447 23.52 2.76 38.82
CA ALA A 447 22.43 1.79 38.71
C ALA A 447 22.32 0.85 39.92
N GLY A 448 23.45 0.35 40.45
CA GLY A 448 23.50 -0.51 41.63
C GLY A 448 23.67 0.22 42.96
N SER A 449 23.72 1.56 42.98
CA SER A 449 23.92 2.32 44.22
C SER A 449 22.65 2.34 45.05
N LEU A 450 22.80 2.06 46.36
CA LEU A 450 21.69 2.12 47.31
C LEU A 450 21.38 3.57 47.78
N THR A 451 22.28 4.52 47.49
CA THR A 451 22.27 5.88 48.07
C THR A 451 22.54 7.01 47.07
N THR A 452 23.26 6.74 45.98
CA THR A 452 23.63 7.75 44.99
C THR A 452 22.59 7.81 43.88
N ALA A 453 22.06 9.00 43.61
CA ALA A 453 21.15 9.21 42.49
C ALA A 453 21.86 8.98 41.14
N ALA A 454 21.18 8.28 40.24
CA ALA A 454 21.48 8.14 38.83
C ALA A 454 21.18 9.46 38.10
N THR A 455 21.59 9.55 36.84
CA THR A 455 21.40 10.73 36.01
C THR A 455 20.58 10.47 34.76
N ILE A 456 20.50 9.23 34.27
CA ILE A 456 19.68 8.89 33.10
C ILE A 456 18.19 8.98 33.46
N ALA A 457 17.56 10.10 33.10
CA ALA A 457 16.17 10.40 33.41
C ALA A 457 15.20 10.14 32.24
N THR A 458 15.71 10.16 31.00
CA THR A 458 14.90 9.94 29.80
C THR A 458 15.53 8.87 28.91
N VAL A 459 14.75 7.87 28.53
CA VAL A 459 15.15 6.86 27.55
C VAL A 459 14.15 6.84 26.39
N SER A 460 14.64 6.77 25.17
CA SER A 460 13.84 6.61 23.96
C SER A 460 14.26 5.34 23.22
N LEU A 461 13.36 4.38 23.01
CA LEU A 461 13.61 3.17 22.24
C LEU A 461 12.62 3.07 21.07
N GLY A 462 13.12 2.81 19.87
CA GLY A 462 12.28 2.48 18.71
C GLY A 462 12.83 1.23 18.03
N GLY A 463 12.13 0.10 18.01
CA GLY A 463 12.73 -1.16 17.58
C GLY A 463 13.74 -1.66 18.63
N TYR A 464 13.37 -2.65 19.45
CA TYR A 464 14.27 -3.22 20.45
C TYR A 464 13.95 -4.69 20.73
N GLY A 465 14.98 -5.51 20.93
CA GLY A 465 14.86 -6.92 21.32
C GLY A 465 14.60 -7.09 22.82
N THR A 466 15.16 -8.14 23.43
CA THR A 466 15.10 -8.31 24.90
C THR A 466 16.05 -7.34 25.58
N SER A 467 15.49 -6.33 26.25
CA SER A 467 16.20 -5.11 26.61
C SER A 467 16.07 -4.78 28.10
N THR A 468 17.01 -4.00 28.61
CA THR A 468 17.05 -3.58 30.02
C THR A 468 17.44 -2.12 30.16
N ILE A 469 16.82 -1.43 31.12
CA ILE A 469 17.18 -0.08 31.56
C ILE A 469 17.40 -0.14 33.06
N SER A 470 18.59 0.29 33.49
CA SER A 470 18.99 0.30 34.89
C SER A 470 19.31 1.73 35.33
N SER A 471 18.31 2.45 35.87
CA SER A 471 18.47 3.83 36.33
C SER A 471 17.41 4.21 37.35
N ASN A 472 17.86 4.64 38.53
CA ASN A 472 16.99 5.12 39.60
C ASN A 472 16.43 6.55 39.38
N ALA A 473 16.88 7.23 38.32
CA ALA A 473 16.42 8.56 37.94
C ALA A 473 15.39 8.52 36.80
N LEU A 474 15.06 7.32 36.28
CA LEU A 474 14.18 7.17 35.13
C LEU A 474 12.81 7.81 35.41
N ALA A 475 12.43 8.74 34.55
CA ALA A 475 11.16 9.45 34.63
C ALA A 475 10.35 9.40 33.34
N THR A 476 11.04 9.40 32.19
CA THR A 476 10.39 9.37 30.88
C THR A 476 10.91 8.21 30.06
N LEU A 477 9.99 7.43 29.49
CA LEU A 477 10.25 6.37 28.55
C LEU A 477 9.45 6.62 27.27
N ASN A 478 10.14 6.85 26.16
CA ASN A 478 9.52 7.01 24.85
C ASN A 478 9.71 5.71 24.05
N LEU A 479 8.62 5.04 23.66
CA LEU A 479 8.68 3.76 22.95
C LEU A 479 7.95 3.84 21.61
N SER A 480 8.52 3.22 20.57
CA SER A 480 7.91 3.13 19.24
C SER A 480 8.33 1.87 18.50
N GLY A 481 7.68 1.57 17.38
CA GLY A 481 8.05 0.44 16.53
C GLY A 481 7.79 -0.92 17.19
N THR A 482 8.63 -1.91 16.91
CA THR A 482 8.55 -3.23 17.55
C THR A 482 9.36 -3.27 18.85
N GLY A 483 8.87 -4.01 19.84
CA GLY A 483 9.52 -4.13 21.14
C GLY A 483 9.46 -5.56 21.67
N GLY A 484 10.61 -6.09 22.05
CA GLY A 484 10.73 -7.31 22.83
C GLY A 484 10.34 -7.07 24.29
N THR A 485 10.89 -7.88 25.19
CA THR A 485 10.69 -7.64 26.63
C THR A 485 11.59 -6.49 27.09
N LEU A 486 11.09 -5.67 28.02
CA LEU A 486 11.83 -4.56 28.59
C LEU A 486 11.85 -4.66 30.12
N GLY A 487 13.01 -4.90 30.71
CA GLY A 487 13.21 -4.85 32.15
C GLY A 487 13.62 -3.47 32.62
N LEU A 488 12.95 -2.92 33.63
CA LEU A 488 13.37 -1.74 34.37
C LEU A 488 13.91 -2.20 35.72
N THR A 489 15.14 -1.80 36.07
CA THR A 489 15.78 -2.17 37.33
C THR A 489 16.48 -0.96 37.96
N GLU A 490 16.67 -0.97 39.27
CA GLU A 490 17.47 0.01 39.99
C GLU A 490 17.95 -0.54 41.34
N GLY A 491 18.93 0.13 41.95
CA GLY A 491 19.52 -0.21 43.24
C GLY A 491 19.02 0.62 44.42
N LEU A 492 18.26 1.70 44.24
CA LEU A 492 17.91 2.55 45.39
C LEU A 492 16.90 1.87 46.32
N THR A 493 17.13 2.02 47.62
CA THR A 493 16.21 1.49 48.65
C THR A 493 15.00 2.40 48.89
N THR A 494 15.08 3.66 48.47
CA THR A 494 13.98 4.62 48.51
C THR A 494 13.85 5.27 47.13
N PRO A 495 12.77 5.01 46.38
CA PRO A 495 12.59 5.57 45.05
C PRO A 495 12.61 7.10 45.05
N THR A 496 13.35 7.71 44.12
CA THR A 496 13.35 9.17 43.93
C THR A 496 12.20 9.64 43.04
N ASN A 497 11.74 8.77 42.14
CA ASN A 497 10.61 9.00 41.27
C ASN A 497 9.60 7.85 41.37
N THR A 498 8.34 8.20 41.61
CA THR A 498 7.23 7.23 41.70
C THR A 498 6.23 7.38 40.56
N THR A 499 6.52 8.20 39.55
CA THR A 499 5.67 8.42 38.38
C THR A 499 6.46 8.22 37.10
N LEU A 500 6.00 7.27 36.27
CA LEU A 500 6.58 7.02 34.95
C LEU A 500 5.77 7.72 33.87
N ALA A 501 6.38 8.58 33.07
CA ALA A 501 5.82 9.05 31.80
C ALA A 501 6.19 8.07 30.69
N LEU A 502 5.21 7.29 30.22
CA LEU A 502 5.35 6.29 29.16
C LEU A 502 4.71 6.81 27.86
N ASN A 503 5.53 7.37 26.97
CA ASN A 503 5.06 7.90 25.69
C ASN A 503 5.16 6.79 24.63
N VAL A 504 4.07 6.46 23.94
CA VAL A 504 4.02 5.36 22.96
C VAL A 504 3.45 5.81 21.62
N ASN A 505 4.08 5.45 20.51
CA ASN A 505 3.62 5.81 19.17
C ASN A 505 3.90 4.69 18.18
N GLY A 506 2.85 3.99 17.71
CA GLY A 506 3.03 2.85 16.82
C GLY A 506 3.82 1.70 17.44
N LEU A 507 3.77 1.56 18.77
CA LEU A 507 4.50 0.52 19.51
C LEU A 507 3.76 -0.83 19.39
N THR A 508 4.48 -1.92 19.15
CA THR A 508 4.01 -3.29 19.41
C THR A 508 5.06 -3.98 20.28
N ALA A 509 4.81 -4.01 21.60
CA ALA A 509 5.76 -4.46 22.60
C ALA A 509 5.31 -5.75 23.31
N ALA A 510 6.29 -6.57 23.71
CA ALA A 510 6.09 -7.62 24.69
C ALA A 510 5.97 -7.03 26.11
N ALA A 511 6.34 -7.78 27.15
CA ALA A 511 6.19 -7.35 28.54
C ALA A 511 7.18 -6.23 28.92
N ILE A 512 6.68 -5.16 29.54
CA ILE A 512 7.48 -4.14 30.23
C ILE A 512 7.42 -4.45 31.73
N SER A 513 8.55 -4.75 32.36
CA SER A 513 8.59 -5.21 33.74
C SER A 513 9.45 -4.31 34.61
N ASP A 514 8.81 -3.58 35.53
CA ASP A 514 9.49 -2.88 36.61
C ASP A 514 9.80 -3.85 37.74
N SER A 515 11.05 -4.31 37.80
CA SER A 515 11.51 -5.22 38.86
C SER A 515 11.83 -4.48 40.16
N SER A 516 12.00 -3.15 40.10
CA SER A 516 12.21 -2.30 41.28
C SER A 516 10.90 -1.99 42.01
N ASN A 517 9.77 -2.11 41.31
CA ASN A 517 8.43 -1.93 41.84
C ASN A 517 8.26 -0.53 42.46
N GLN A 518 8.72 0.50 41.76
CA GLN A 518 8.83 1.87 42.28
C GLN A 518 7.67 2.78 41.83
N PHE A 519 7.08 2.52 40.65
CA PHE A 519 6.13 3.46 40.06
C PHE A 519 4.72 3.25 40.59
N LYS A 520 4.25 4.20 41.39
CA LYS A 520 2.85 4.22 41.88
C LYS A 520 1.87 4.67 40.80
N THR A 521 2.34 5.45 39.84
CA THR A 521 1.54 6.02 38.76
C THR A 521 2.27 5.87 37.42
N ILE A 522 1.55 5.34 36.43
CA ILE A 522 2.03 5.24 35.05
C ILE A 522 1.16 6.16 34.20
N ASN A 523 1.78 7.18 33.60
CA ASN A 523 1.14 8.12 32.69
C ASN A 523 1.49 7.75 31.26
N VAL A 524 0.56 7.12 30.56
CA VAL A 524 0.68 6.76 29.16
C VAL A 524 0.24 7.92 28.28
N THR A 525 1.10 8.36 27.36
CA THR A 525 0.75 9.33 26.31
C THR A 525 0.85 8.66 24.95
N THR A 526 -0.27 8.52 24.24
CA THR A 526 -0.32 7.91 22.92
C THR A 526 -0.07 8.93 21.81
N GLY A 527 0.75 8.54 20.82
CA GLY A 527 1.00 9.32 19.61
C GLY A 527 -0.11 9.19 18.57
N ALA A 528 0.24 9.48 17.32
CA ALA A 528 -0.70 9.47 16.19
C ALA A 528 -1.03 8.05 15.68
N THR A 529 -0.24 7.05 16.04
CA THR A 529 -0.46 5.64 15.66
C THR A 529 -0.76 4.77 16.88
N LYS A 530 -1.70 3.83 16.71
CA LYS A 530 -2.13 2.89 17.75
C LYS A 530 -0.95 2.08 18.29
N SER A 531 -0.97 1.79 19.58
CA SER A 531 0.08 1.02 20.24
C SER A 531 -0.51 -0.23 20.93
N VAL A 532 0.25 -1.31 20.97
CA VAL A 532 -0.07 -2.57 21.64
C VAL A 532 1.06 -2.92 22.60
N ILE A 533 0.72 -3.16 23.86
CA ILE A 533 1.64 -3.57 24.92
C ILE A 533 1.11 -4.89 25.46
N ALA A 534 1.93 -5.93 25.48
CA ALA A 534 1.47 -7.23 25.95
C ALA A 534 1.06 -7.17 27.44
N GLN A 535 1.94 -6.67 28.29
CA GLN A 535 1.61 -6.36 29.68
C GLN A 535 2.60 -5.37 30.28
N VAL A 536 2.17 -4.74 31.38
CA VAL A 536 3.07 -4.05 32.31
C VAL A 536 3.08 -4.82 33.64
N ASN A 537 4.27 -5.16 34.11
CA ASN A 537 4.48 -5.76 35.43
C ASN A 537 5.02 -4.70 36.38
N ASP A 538 4.14 -4.22 37.27
CA ASP A 538 4.48 -3.32 38.35
C ASP A 538 3.39 -3.47 39.42
N THR A 539 3.75 -4.11 40.53
CA THR A 539 2.81 -4.34 41.63
C THR A 539 2.66 -3.12 42.54
N ALA A 540 3.51 -2.10 42.44
CA ALA A 540 3.34 -0.84 43.16
C ALA A 540 2.40 0.12 42.45
N ALA A 541 2.18 -0.06 41.15
CA ALA A 541 1.28 0.76 40.35
C ALA A 541 -0.16 0.68 40.88
N THR A 542 -0.69 1.84 41.24
CA THR A 542 -2.07 2.04 41.70
C THR A 542 -2.90 2.86 40.72
N ALA A 543 -2.26 3.60 39.81
CA ALA A 543 -2.92 4.44 38.82
C ALA A 543 -2.30 4.29 37.43
N LEU A 544 -3.15 4.11 36.43
CA LEU A 544 -2.83 4.14 35.00
C LEU A 544 -3.61 5.27 34.34
N ASN A 545 -2.92 6.34 33.96
CA ASN A 545 -3.51 7.48 33.26
C ASN A 545 -3.16 7.41 31.78
N ILE A 546 -4.13 7.62 30.90
CA ILE A 546 -3.97 7.48 29.46
C ILE A 546 -4.48 8.76 28.78
N SER A 547 -3.62 9.38 27.98
CA SER A 547 -3.92 10.59 27.20
C SER A 547 -3.24 10.51 25.84
N GLY A 548 -3.45 11.50 24.96
CA GLY A 548 -2.85 11.52 23.62
C GLY A 548 -3.89 11.42 22.49
N ALA A 549 -3.46 10.85 21.35
CA ALA A 549 -4.18 10.95 20.08
C ALA A 549 -4.66 9.61 19.48
N SER A 550 -4.27 8.46 20.05
CA SER A 550 -4.62 7.13 19.52
C SER A 550 -4.96 6.11 20.60
N ASN A 551 -5.48 4.95 20.17
CA ASN A 551 -5.76 3.82 21.06
C ASN A 551 -4.47 3.12 21.52
N VAL A 552 -4.39 2.82 22.82
CA VAL A 552 -3.42 1.86 23.36
C VAL A 552 -4.14 0.59 23.82
N THR A 553 -3.63 -0.55 23.39
CA THR A 553 -4.12 -1.88 23.78
C THR A 553 -3.16 -2.52 24.76
N PHE A 554 -3.67 -2.94 25.92
CA PHE A 554 -3.01 -3.84 26.85
C PHE A 554 -3.61 -5.22 26.69
N THR A 555 -2.85 -6.20 26.17
CA THR A 555 -3.41 -7.55 26.00
C THR A 555 -3.60 -8.26 27.34
N SER A 556 -2.86 -7.85 28.37
CA SER A 556 -3.06 -8.23 29.76
C SER A 556 -2.70 -7.11 30.73
N LEU A 557 -3.49 -6.96 31.78
CA LEU A 557 -3.24 -6.07 32.93
C LEU A 557 -3.00 -6.85 34.24
N THR A 558 -2.80 -8.17 34.16
CA THR A 558 -2.65 -9.01 35.36
C THR A 558 -1.43 -8.65 36.21
N GLY A 559 -0.37 -8.12 35.58
CA GLY A 559 0.86 -7.64 36.23
C GLY A 559 0.69 -6.39 37.10
N LEU A 560 -0.42 -5.66 36.98
CA LEU A 560 -0.74 -4.49 37.81
C LEU A 560 -1.70 -4.88 38.94
N THR A 561 -1.22 -5.68 39.90
CA THR A 561 -2.06 -6.34 40.93
C THR A 561 -2.75 -5.37 41.88
N ASN A 562 -2.15 -4.21 42.15
CA ASN A 562 -2.69 -3.18 43.06
C ASN A 562 -3.36 -2.00 42.34
N LEU A 563 -3.66 -2.15 41.04
CA LEU A 563 -4.28 -1.09 40.24
C LEU A 563 -5.66 -0.69 40.80
N LYS A 564 -5.85 0.60 41.05
CA LYS A 564 -7.09 1.18 41.59
C LYS A 564 -7.77 2.14 40.64
N THR A 565 -7.04 2.76 39.72
CA THR A 565 -7.62 3.67 38.73
C THR A 565 -7.07 3.43 37.33
N VAL A 566 -7.96 3.39 36.35
CA VAL A 566 -7.63 3.64 34.94
C VAL A 566 -8.37 4.91 34.52
N ALA A 567 -7.64 5.95 34.14
CA ALA A 567 -8.22 7.23 33.72
C ALA A 567 -7.84 7.53 32.27
N VAL A 568 -8.82 7.69 31.39
CA VAL A 568 -8.61 7.94 29.95
C VAL A 568 -9.13 9.33 29.58
N SER A 569 -8.36 10.12 28.85
CA SER A 569 -8.70 11.52 28.54
C SER A 569 -8.22 11.97 27.17
N GLY A 570 -8.71 13.12 26.71
CA GLY A 570 -8.35 13.69 25.41
C GLY A 570 -8.90 12.86 24.24
N ALA A 571 -8.06 12.57 23.24
CA ALA A 571 -8.44 11.75 22.09
C ALA A 571 -7.90 10.32 22.17
N ALA A 572 -7.29 9.92 23.30
CA ALA A 572 -6.69 8.61 23.45
C ALA A 572 -7.73 7.51 23.66
N GLY A 573 -7.52 6.36 23.04
CA GLY A 573 -8.33 5.17 23.31
C GLY A 573 -7.67 4.24 24.32
N PHE A 574 -8.46 3.37 24.93
CA PHE A 574 -7.99 2.31 25.81
C PHE A 574 -8.59 0.98 25.37
N SER A 575 -7.77 -0.07 25.33
CA SER A 575 -8.25 -1.44 25.19
C SER A 575 -7.60 -2.35 26.23
N GLY A 576 -8.39 -3.10 27.02
CA GLY A 576 -7.84 -4.05 28.00
C GLY A 576 -8.90 -4.76 28.88
N ASP A 577 -8.49 -5.84 29.53
CA ASP A 577 -9.31 -6.55 30.52
C ASP A 577 -8.97 -6.10 31.94
N VAL A 578 -9.97 -5.57 32.64
CA VAL A 578 -9.85 -5.12 34.03
C VAL A 578 -10.81 -5.84 34.98
N SER A 579 -11.52 -6.85 34.49
CA SER A 579 -12.51 -7.60 35.26
C SER A 579 -11.93 -8.19 36.56
N ALA A 580 -10.72 -8.75 36.49
CA ALA A 580 -9.98 -9.33 37.61
C ALA A 580 -9.57 -8.34 38.72
N ARG A 581 -9.84 -7.03 38.60
CA ARG A 581 -9.63 -6.05 39.69
C ARG A 581 -10.87 -5.84 40.56
N GLY A 582 -12.06 -6.18 40.05
CA GLY A 582 -13.32 -6.02 40.77
C GLY A 582 -13.57 -4.60 41.31
N ALA A 583 -14.26 -4.49 42.45
CA ALA A 583 -14.63 -3.20 43.07
C ALA A 583 -13.44 -2.29 43.46
N ALA A 584 -12.22 -2.81 43.50
CA ALA A 584 -11.03 -2.02 43.85
C ALA A 584 -10.63 -1.03 42.75
N LEU A 585 -11.08 -1.25 41.50
CA LEU A 585 -10.75 -0.44 40.34
C LEU A 585 -11.90 0.49 39.93
N ALA A 586 -11.56 1.74 39.67
CA ALA A 586 -12.40 2.68 38.93
C ALA A 586 -11.84 2.91 37.52
N LEU A 587 -12.62 2.59 36.49
CA LEU A 587 -12.35 2.98 35.10
C LEU A 587 -13.15 4.24 34.78
N THR A 588 -12.47 5.37 34.61
CA THR A 588 -13.08 6.67 34.31
C THR A 588 -12.58 7.18 32.96
N THR A 589 -13.47 7.77 32.16
CA THR A 589 -13.10 8.32 30.85
C THR A 589 -13.77 9.67 30.59
N THR A 590 -13.00 10.59 30.03
CA THR A 590 -13.51 11.82 29.37
C THR A 590 -13.04 11.87 27.92
N SER A 591 -12.69 10.71 27.36
CA SER A 591 -12.03 10.62 26.06
C SER A 591 -13.03 10.74 24.90
N SER A 592 -12.55 11.23 23.76
CA SER A 592 -13.23 11.08 22.46
C SER A 592 -12.72 9.87 21.66
N GLY A 593 -11.71 9.16 22.18
CA GLY A 593 -11.18 7.93 21.59
C GLY A 593 -12.06 6.71 21.90
N VAL A 594 -11.75 5.58 21.26
CA VAL A 594 -12.47 4.31 21.48
C VAL A 594 -12.08 3.71 22.83
N ILE A 595 -13.07 3.27 23.62
CA ILE A 595 -12.86 2.56 24.87
C ILE A 595 -13.33 1.12 24.70
N THR A 596 -12.42 0.15 24.77
CA THR A 596 -12.71 -1.28 24.74
C THR A 596 -12.32 -1.91 26.07
N ALA A 597 -13.26 -2.34 26.90
CA ALA A 597 -12.94 -2.87 28.22
C ALA A 597 -13.75 -4.12 28.57
N THR A 598 -13.11 -5.08 29.23
CA THR A 598 -13.83 -6.17 29.92
C THR A 598 -13.94 -5.86 31.40
N LEU A 599 -15.17 -5.91 31.93
CA LEU A 599 -15.51 -5.50 33.30
C LEU A 599 -16.14 -6.66 34.07
N ASP A 600 -15.91 -6.66 35.39
CA ASP A 600 -16.77 -7.41 36.31
C ASP A 600 -18.01 -6.56 36.63
N ALA A 601 -19.08 -6.73 35.86
CA ALA A 601 -20.32 -5.96 36.00
C ALA A 601 -21.06 -6.21 37.34
N THR A 602 -20.61 -7.15 38.16
CA THR A 602 -21.16 -7.38 39.51
C THR A 602 -20.53 -6.46 40.57
N THR A 603 -19.36 -5.89 40.28
CA THR A 603 -18.61 -5.09 41.25
C THR A 603 -18.11 -3.75 40.70
N GLN A 604 -17.96 -3.61 39.39
CA GLN A 604 -17.45 -2.42 38.71
C GLN A 604 -18.55 -1.63 38.03
N SER A 605 -18.43 -0.29 38.05
CA SER A 605 -19.30 0.62 37.29
C SER A 605 -18.54 1.24 36.13
N PHE A 606 -19.26 1.61 35.09
CA PHE A 606 -18.72 2.33 33.94
C PHE A 606 -19.70 3.39 33.47
N VAL A 607 -19.16 4.57 33.15
CA VAL A 607 -19.89 5.66 32.48
C VAL A 607 -19.03 6.07 31.30
N GLY A 608 -19.62 5.97 30.12
CA GLY A 608 -18.94 5.97 28.85
C GLY A 608 -18.40 7.32 28.40
N SER A 609 -17.73 7.27 27.26
CA SER A 609 -16.93 8.36 26.70
C SER A 609 -17.73 9.19 25.68
N THR A 610 -17.11 10.18 25.02
CA THR A 610 -17.77 10.80 23.85
C THR A 610 -17.47 10.04 22.56
N GLY A 611 -16.47 9.15 22.58
CA GLY A 611 -16.14 8.21 21.50
C GLY A 611 -16.93 6.91 21.61
N GLN A 612 -16.61 5.94 20.75
CA GLN A 612 -17.24 4.63 20.79
C GLN A 612 -16.78 3.85 22.03
N ASP A 613 -17.75 3.36 22.81
CA ASP A 613 -17.50 2.42 23.90
C ASP A 613 -17.87 0.99 23.48
N VAL A 614 -16.98 0.03 23.71
CA VAL A 614 -17.15 -1.41 23.46
C VAL A 614 -16.89 -2.14 24.78
N ILE A 615 -17.95 -2.49 25.51
CA ILE A 615 -17.84 -2.99 26.88
C ILE A 615 -18.26 -4.45 26.96
N THR A 616 -17.36 -5.32 27.38
CA THR A 616 -17.60 -6.76 27.56
C THR A 616 -17.97 -7.08 29.00
N ILE A 617 -19.06 -7.84 29.18
CA ILE A 617 -19.53 -8.33 30.48
C ILE A 617 -19.76 -9.86 30.45
N SER A 618 -19.35 -10.55 31.51
CA SER A 618 -19.50 -12.01 31.66
C SER A 618 -20.53 -12.42 32.72
N ALA A 619 -21.19 -11.45 33.36
CA ALA A 619 -22.21 -11.69 34.38
C ALA A 619 -23.31 -10.62 34.28
N ASP A 620 -24.49 -10.94 34.79
CA ASP A 620 -25.63 -10.02 34.85
C ASP A 620 -25.26 -8.76 35.66
N ALA A 621 -25.45 -7.58 35.09
CA ALA A 621 -24.93 -6.34 35.66
C ALA A 621 -25.67 -5.95 36.96
N THR A 622 -24.97 -5.92 38.09
CA THR A 622 -25.52 -5.41 39.38
C THR A 622 -25.11 -3.96 39.65
N LYS A 623 -24.19 -3.45 38.83
CA LYS A 623 -23.67 -2.09 38.84
C LYS A 623 -24.01 -1.37 37.55
N THR A 624 -24.04 -0.05 37.60
CA THR A 624 -24.32 0.81 36.44
C THR A 624 -23.21 0.67 35.39
N ILE A 625 -23.61 0.32 34.17
CA ILE A 625 -22.76 0.28 32.97
C ILE A 625 -23.46 1.12 31.90
N THR A 626 -23.03 2.35 31.72
CA THR A 626 -23.65 3.29 30.78
C THR A 626 -22.69 3.57 29.65
N GLY A 627 -23.07 3.23 28.41
CA GLY A 627 -22.41 3.71 27.21
C GLY A 627 -22.51 5.22 27.11
N GLY A 628 -21.53 5.83 26.48
CA GLY A 628 -21.39 7.26 26.34
C GLY A 628 -22.30 7.88 25.29
N THR A 629 -21.87 8.95 24.65
CA THR A 629 -22.72 9.71 23.70
C THR A 629 -22.62 9.24 22.24
N ALA A 630 -21.68 8.37 21.91
CA ALA A 630 -21.54 7.88 20.54
C ALA A 630 -22.71 6.96 20.14
N THR A 631 -23.12 7.02 18.87
CA THR A 631 -24.31 6.31 18.37
C THR A 631 -24.06 4.83 18.06
N ASN A 632 -22.82 4.37 18.17
CA ASN A 632 -22.36 3.02 17.84
C ASN A 632 -21.70 2.30 19.04
N ASN A 633 -22.08 2.69 20.26
CA ASN A 633 -21.65 2.00 21.47
C ASN A 633 -22.12 0.54 21.47
N GLU A 634 -21.22 -0.37 21.82
CA GLU A 634 -21.46 -1.81 21.80
C GLU A 634 -21.33 -2.43 23.19
N LEU A 635 -22.36 -3.18 23.60
CA LEU A 635 -22.31 -4.04 24.78
C LEU A 635 -22.03 -5.47 24.31
N VAL A 636 -20.91 -6.05 24.73
CA VAL A 636 -20.51 -7.40 24.34
C VAL A 636 -20.82 -8.41 25.46
N LEU A 637 -21.60 -9.44 25.16
CA LEU A 637 -21.90 -10.52 26.08
C LEU A 637 -20.86 -11.64 25.99
N ASN A 638 -20.38 -12.10 27.15
CA ASN A 638 -19.37 -13.16 27.28
C ASN A 638 -19.79 -14.22 28.30
N ALA A 639 -21.04 -14.67 28.21
CA ALA A 639 -21.63 -15.80 28.94
C ALA A 639 -22.88 -16.32 28.20
N ALA A 640 -23.46 -17.43 28.64
CA ALA A 640 -24.70 -17.96 28.07
C ALA A 640 -25.82 -16.90 28.06
N GLY A 641 -26.64 -16.84 27.00
CA GLY A 641 -27.62 -15.77 26.81
C GLY A 641 -28.63 -15.63 27.96
N THR A 642 -29.00 -16.75 28.58
CA THR A 642 -29.89 -16.82 29.75
C THR A 642 -29.31 -16.22 31.03
N THR A 643 -28.03 -15.88 31.06
CA THR A 643 -27.37 -15.22 32.20
C THR A 643 -27.87 -13.78 32.38
N PHE A 644 -28.27 -13.10 31.30
CA PHE A 644 -28.56 -11.67 31.31
C PHE A 644 -30.07 -11.43 31.40
N THR A 645 -30.51 -10.61 32.36
CA THR A 645 -31.94 -10.46 32.69
C THR A 645 -32.42 -9.02 32.66
N ALA A 646 -33.75 -8.81 32.53
CA ALA A 646 -34.34 -7.47 32.64
C ALA A 646 -34.19 -6.84 34.02
N ALA A 647 -34.14 -7.66 35.08
CA ALA A 647 -34.05 -7.16 36.45
C ALA A 647 -32.73 -6.43 36.72
N ASN A 648 -31.68 -6.79 35.99
CA ASN A 648 -30.31 -6.35 36.20
C ASN A 648 -29.74 -5.71 34.94
N THR A 649 -29.45 -6.49 33.88
CA THR A 649 -28.84 -5.98 32.65
C THR A 649 -29.65 -4.83 32.04
N VAL A 650 -30.96 -4.97 31.80
CA VAL A 650 -31.75 -3.86 31.21
C VAL A 650 -31.87 -2.66 32.16
N LYS A 651 -31.91 -2.92 33.47
CA LYS A 651 -32.03 -1.87 34.49
C LYS A 651 -30.74 -1.06 34.63
N ASN A 652 -29.59 -1.72 34.57
CA ASN A 652 -28.30 -1.17 34.94
C ASN A 652 -27.41 -0.87 33.73
N VAL A 653 -27.76 -1.39 32.54
CA VAL A 653 -27.04 -1.17 31.29
C VAL A 653 -27.82 -0.26 30.37
N THR A 654 -27.24 0.88 30.01
CA THR A 654 -27.91 1.92 29.18
C THR A 654 -26.94 2.53 28.18
N GLY A 655 -27.42 3.22 27.13
CA GLY A 655 -26.55 4.00 26.23
C GLY A 655 -25.75 3.19 25.20
N PHE A 656 -26.06 1.89 25.05
CA PHE A 656 -25.52 1.02 24.00
C PHE A 656 -26.56 0.82 22.90
N THR A 657 -26.11 0.76 21.65
CA THR A 657 -26.96 0.61 20.46
C THR A 657 -26.67 -0.67 19.69
N THR A 658 -25.53 -1.31 19.93
CA THR A 658 -25.15 -2.61 19.36
C THR A 658 -25.01 -3.64 20.48
N LEU A 659 -25.62 -4.82 20.30
CA LEU A 659 -25.39 -5.98 21.15
C LEU A 659 -24.35 -6.90 20.51
N GLY A 660 -23.17 -6.96 21.08
CA GLY A 660 -22.10 -7.88 20.71
C GLY A 660 -22.22 -9.23 21.41
N THR A 661 -21.71 -10.29 20.78
CA THR A 661 -21.55 -11.62 21.39
C THR A 661 -20.18 -12.19 21.10
N THR A 662 -19.62 -12.91 22.08
CA THR A 662 -18.40 -13.71 21.93
C THR A 662 -18.74 -15.19 21.75
N ALA A 663 -17.72 -16.02 21.51
CA ALA A 663 -17.86 -17.48 21.43
C ALA A 663 -18.43 -18.16 22.68
N ALA A 664 -18.43 -17.48 23.84
CA ALA A 664 -19.02 -17.99 25.08
C ALA A 664 -20.56 -17.91 25.10
N VAL A 665 -21.17 -17.12 24.21
CA VAL A 665 -22.62 -16.99 24.12
C VAL A 665 -23.20 -18.21 23.44
N THR A 666 -24.15 -18.85 24.11
CA THR A 666 -24.86 -20.05 23.62
C THR A 666 -26.34 -19.97 24.00
N GLY A 667 -27.17 -20.72 23.29
CA GLY A 667 -28.61 -20.79 23.56
C GLY A 667 -29.37 -19.54 23.12
N ILE A 668 -30.40 -19.18 23.87
CA ILE A 668 -31.32 -18.07 23.53
C ILE A 668 -30.81 -16.77 24.15
N VAL A 669 -30.66 -15.75 23.30
CA VAL A 669 -30.58 -14.34 23.65
C VAL A 669 -31.94 -13.72 23.36
N ASP A 670 -32.69 -13.41 24.41
CA ASP A 670 -34.03 -12.84 24.30
C ASP A 670 -33.96 -11.32 24.15
N MET A 671 -34.15 -10.82 22.94
CA MET A 671 -34.12 -9.39 22.60
C MET A 671 -35.43 -8.67 22.99
N SER A 672 -36.48 -9.40 23.37
CA SER A 672 -37.65 -8.79 24.00
C SER A 672 -37.37 -8.35 25.44
N VAL A 673 -36.40 -9.01 26.08
CA VAL A 673 -35.84 -8.64 27.38
C VAL A 673 -34.73 -7.59 27.16
N LEU A 674 -33.71 -7.90 26.38
CA LEU A 674 -32.58 -7.03 26.07
C LEU A 674 -32.96 -5.97 25.02
N THR A 675 -33.80 -5.03 25.41
CA THR A 675 -34.30 -3.95 24.52
C THR A 675 -33.30 -2.81 24.34
N GLY A 676 -33.49 -2.00 23.29
CA GLY A 676 -32.72 -0.76 23.06
C GLY A 676 -31.59 -0.88 22.02
N PHE A 677 -31.31 -2.08 21.53
CA PHE A 677 -30.32 -2.32 20.49
C PHE A 677 -30.93 -2.21 19.08
N ASN A 678 -30.18 -1.62 18.15
CA ASN A 678 -30.51 -1.48 16.74
C ASN A 678 -29.59 -2.34 15.85
N ALA A 679 -28.59 -2.98 16.44
CA ALA A 679 -27.72 -3.92 15.76
C ALA A 679 -27.32 -5.07 16.69
N ILE A 680 -27.10 -6.24 16.10
CA ILE A 680 -26.52 -7.43 16.73
C ILE A 680 -25.20 -7.71 16.02
N HIS A 681 -24.13 -7.87 16.78
CA HIS A 681 -22.81 -8.20 16.28
C HIS A 681 -22.35 -9.54 16.87
N VAL A 682 -22.01 -10.49 16.00
CA VAL A 682 -21.49 -11.80 16.37
C VAL A 682 -19.99 -11.82 16.09
N ALA A 683 -19.22 -11.60 17.14
CA ALA A 683 -17.78 -11.39 17.07
C ALA A 683 -16.96 -12.68 17.29
N GLY A 684 -17.60 -13.85 17.47
CA GLY A 684 -16.94 -15.11 17.81
C GLY A 684 -17.52 -16.35 17.13
N THR A 685 -16.76 -17.46 17.21
CA THR A 685 -17.17 -18.78 16.74
C THR A 685 -18.14 -19.41 17.74
N ASN A 686 -19.39 -18.98 17.69
CA ASN A 686 -20.39 -19.41 18.66
C ASN A 686 -20.85 -20.85 18.36
N ALA A 687 -21.19 -21.59 19.42
CA ALA A 687 -22.13 -22.70 19.29
C ALA A 687 -23.52 -22.15 18.89
N THR A 688 -24.51 -23.01 18.73
CA THR A 688 -25.86 -22.57 18.32
C THR A 688 -26.38 -21.44 19.21
N THR A 689 -26.69 -20.31 18.58
CA THR A 689 -27.12 -19.07 19.25
C THR A 689 -28.37 -18.54 18.55
N SER A 690 -29.41 -18.28 19.33
CA SER A 690 -30.70 -17.80 18.83
C SER A 690 -31.01 -16.44 19.41
N PHE A 691 -31.12 -15.43 18.55
CA PHE A 691 -31.63 -14.11 18.89
C PHE A 691 -33.14 -14.11 18.63
N THR A 692 -33.94 -14.01 19.69
CA THR A 692 -35.41 -14.09 19.61
C THR A 692 -36.05 -12.77 20.00
N GLY A 693 -37.22 -12.46 19.46
CA GLY A 693 -37.91 -11.19 19.75
C GLY A 693 -37.15 -9.98 19.21
N VAL A 694 -36.43 -10.14 18.09
CA VAL A 694 -35.63 -9.05 17.53
C VAL A 694 -36.52 -7.99 16.89
N LYS A 695 -36.35 -6.72 17.28
CA LYS A 695 -37.11 -5.61 16.73
C LYS A 695 -36.83 -5.45 15.22
N ALA A 696 -37.88 -5.23 14.43
CA ALA A 696 -37.78 -4.93 13.00
C ALA A 696 -36.78 -3.78 12.72
N GLY A 697 -35.98 -3.94 11.67
CA GLY A 697 -34.92 -3.00 11.28
C GLY A 697 -33.59 -3.16 12.04
N THR A 698 -33.49 -4.08 13.01
CA THR A 698 -32.21 -4.42 13.64
C THR A 698 -31.31 -5.15 12.64
N SER A 699 -30.06 -4.74 12.49
CA SER A 699 -29.12 -5.43 11.58
C SER A 699 -28.35 -6.54 12.29
N LEU A 700 -28.01 -7.62 11.59
CA LEU A 700 -27.11 -8.67 12.05
C LEU A 700 -25.72 -8.49 11.40
N ALA A 701 -24.65 -8.48 12.17
CA ALA A 701 -23.28 -8.44 11.68
C ALA A 701 -22.52 -9.70 12.10
N LEU A 702 -21.84 -10.35 11.16
CA LEU A 702 -20.99 -11.53 11.36
C LEU A 702 -19.57 -11.20 10.90
N ASP A 703 -18.59 -11.35 11.79
CA ASP A 703 -17.20 -10.93 11.53
C ASP A 703 -16.20 -12.08 11.46
N LEU A 704 -16.60 -13.28 11.90
CA LEU A 704 -15.76 -14.47 11.94
C LEU A 704 -16.56 -15.72 11.56
N ALA A 705 -15.83 -16.81 11.28
CA ALA A 705 -16.44 -18.10 11.02
C ALA A 705 -17.25 -18.61 12.23
N THR A 706 -18.48 -19.09 11.96
CA THR A 706 -19.35 -19.68 12.97
C THR A 706 -19.39 -21.20 12.81
N THR A 707 -19.31 -21.95 13.91
CA THR A 707 -19.43 -23.41 13.92
C THR A 707 -20.87 -23.85 14.24
N GLY A 708 -21.58 -23.11 15.10
CA GLY A 708 -22.99 -23.31 15.38
C GLY A 708 -23.92 -22.61 14.41
N ALA A 709 -25.22 -22.92 14.50
CA ALA A 709 -26.25 -22.21 13.77
C ALA A 709 -26.54 -20.86 14.43
N ILE A 710 -26.72 -19.82 13.62
CA ILE A 710 -27.23 -18.52 14.05
C ILE A 710 -28.70 -18.45 13.65
N VAL A 711 -29.58 -18.32 14.64
CA VAL A 711 -31.01 -18.11 14.43
C VAL A 711 -31.33 -16.66 14.74
N TYR A 712 -31.89 -15.94 13.79
CA TYR A 712 -32.36 -14.58 13.93
C TYR A 712 -33.89 -14.58 13.75
N GLN A 713 -34.61 -14.34 14.85
CA GLN A 713 -36.06 -14.36 14.88
C GLN A 713 -36.62 -12.96 15.17
N THR A 714 -37.35 -12.38 14.20
CA THR A 714 -38.04 -11.09 14.38
C THR A 714 -39.17 -11.21 15.42
N ALA A 715 -39.52 -10.08 16.03
CA ALA A 715 -40.54 -10.02 17.08
C ALA A 715 -41.98 -10.07 16.55
N ASP A 716 -42.19 -9.80 15.26
CA ASP A 716 -43.52 -9.78 14.66
C ASP A 716 -43.91 -11.14 14.07
N THR A 717 -45.15 -11.21 13.60
CA THR A 717 -45.77 -12.41 12.99
C THR A 717 -46.09 -12.19 11.51
N ALA A 718 -45.62 -11.09 10.92
CA ALA A 718 -45.91 -10.71 9.54
C ALA A 718 -44.85 -11.25 8.57
N GLY A 719 -43.65 -11.54 9.07
CA GLY A 719 -42.62 -12.44 8.53
C GLY A 719 -42.25 -12.24 7.07
N VAL A 720 -43.08 -12.72 6.14
CA VAL A 720 -42.82 -12.63 4.69
C VAL A 720 -42.70 -11.20 4.13
N ASN A 721 -43.03 -10.18 4.93
CA ASN A 721 -42.89 -8.76 4.57
C ASN A 721 -41.72 -8.06 5.27
N ASP A 722 -40.96 -8.79 6.08
CA ASP A 722 -39.87 -8.22 6.84
C ASP A 722 -38.65 -7.94 5.95
N ILE A 723 -37.71 -7.18 6.51
CA ILE A 723 -36.42 -6.92 5.87
C ILE A 723 -35.35 -7.12 6.92
N VAL A 724 -34.44 -8.05 6.66
CA VAL A 724 -33.26 -8.27 7.50
C VAL A 724 -31.99 -7.90 6.73
N THR A 725 -31.15 -7.09 7.36
CA THR A 725 -29.80 -6.79 6.85
C THR A 725 -28.77 -7.64 7.56
N VAL A 726 -27.99 -8.41 6.80
CA VAL A 726 -26.88 -9.25 7.26
C VAL A 726 -25.56 -8.68 6.73
N ASN A 727 -24.75 -8.11 7.60
CA ASN A 727 -23.43 -7.60 7.27
C ASN A 727 -22.38 -8.69 7.51
N LEU A 728 -21.59 -9.05 6.50
CA LEU A 728 -20.47 -9.98 6.60
C LEU A 728 -19.16 -9.18 6.48
N GLY A 729 -18.25 -9.34 7.44
CA GLY A 729 -16.95 -8.68 7.41
C GLY A 729 -17.00 -7.19 7.77
N THR A 730 -17.53 -6.86 8.94
CA THR A 730 -17.54 -5.50 9.51
C THR A 730 -16.26 -5.15 10.28
N ALA A 731 -15.46 -6.15 10.67
CA ALA A 731 -14.18 -6.02 11.35
C ALA A 731 -13.16 -5.12 10.62
N ALA A 732 -12.13 -4.65 11.33
CA ALA A 732 -11.06 -3.85 10.73
C ALA A 732 -10.26 -4.62 9.66
N THR A 733 -10.06 -5.93 9.85
CA THR A 733 -9.43 -6.83 8.88
C THR A 733 -10.50 -7.76 8.33
N LYS A 734 -10.82 -7.62 7.04
CA LYS A 734 -11.98 -8.27 6.43
C LYS A 734 -11.53 -9.32 5.42
N ILE A 735 -11.62 -10.60 5.79
CA ILE A 735 -11.29 -11.75 4.94
C ILE A 735 -12.55 -12.61 4.72
N GLY A 736 -12.56 -13.43 3.68
CA GLY A 736 -13.61 -14.42 3.47
C GLY A 736 -13.68 -15.42 4.63
N PHE A 737 -14.89 -15.79 5.04
CA PHE A 737 -15.14 -16.77 6.10
C PHE A 737 -16.43 -17.56 5.84
N THR A 738 -16.63 -18.65 6.59
CA THR A 738 -17.80 -19.52 6.48
C THR A 738 -18.72 -19.38 7.71
N THR A 739 -20.00 -19.14 7.46
CA THR A 739 -21.10 -19.25 8.43
C THR A 739 -21.75 -20.61 8.27
N ASN A 740 -21.74 -21.46 9.30
CA ASN A 740 -22.24 -22.84 9.19
C ASN A 740 -23.74 -22.91 8.85
N ALA A 741 -24.59 -22.22 9.62
CA ALA A 741 -26.01 -22.11 9.31
C ALA A 741 -26.55 -20.76 9.76
N LEU A 742 -27.38 -20.15 8.92
CA LEU A 742 -28.08 -18.90 9.19
C LEU A 742 -29.58 -19.12 8.94
N THR A 743 -30.37 -19.09 10.00
CA THR A 743 -31.83 -19.17 9.93
C THR A 743 -32.41 -17.80 10.21
N LEU A 744 -33.17 -17.27 9.26
CA LEU A 744 -33.85 -15.99 9.35
C LEU A 744 -35.35 -16.25 9.35
N GLN A 745 -36.04 -15.85 10.42
CA GLN A 745 -37.44 -16.17 10.60
C GLN A 745 -38.19 -15.11 11.40
N ASP A 746 -39.51 -15.21 11.42
CA ASP A 746 -40.39 -14.43 12.27
C ASP A 746 -40.76 -15.19 13.56
N ALA A 747 -41.64 -14.60 14.38
CA ALA A 747 -42.10 -15.25 15.62
C ALA A 747 -42.84 -16.58 15.37
N ASN A 748 -43.34 -16.82 14.15
CA ASN A 748 -44.02 -18.06 13.73
C ASN A 748 -43.10 -19.07 13.04
N ALA A 749 -41.81 -18.76 12.91
CA ALA A 749 -40.82 -19.59 12.21
C ALA A 749 -41.06 -19.75 10.69
N ILE A 750 -41.65 -18.75 10.05
CA ILE A 750 -42.03 -18.79 8.63
C ILE A 750 -40.92 -18.25 7.71
N GLY A 751 -40.31 -17.11 8.04
CA GLY A 751 -39.31 -16.48 7.17
C GLY A 751 -39.34 -14.97 7.30
N VAL A 752 -38.38 -14.26 6.70
CA VAL A 752 -38.33 -12.79 6.74
C VAL A 752 -38.61 -12.14 5.38
N GLY A 753 -38.74 -12.90 4.29
CA GLY A 753 -39.16 -12.36 3.00
C GLY A 753 -38.04 -11.64 2.23
N THR A 754 -37.42 -10.60 2.80
CA THR A 754 -36.30 -9.90 2.17
C THR A 754 -35.03 -9.95 3.00
N VAL A 755 -33.94 -10.43 2.38
CA VAL A 755 -32.61 -10.50 2.99
C VAL A 755 -31.63 -9.63 2.21
N ASN A 756 -31.06 -8.63 2.89
CA ASN A 756 -30.02 -7.77 2.37
C ASN A 756 -28.66 -8.20 2.93
N VAL A 757 -27.85 -8.92 2.16
CA VAL A 757 -26.49 -9.29 2.52
C VAL A 757 -25.50 -8.21 2.06
N VAL A 758 -24.72 -7.68 3.00
CA VAL A 758 -23.60 -6.77 2.72
C VAL A 758 -22.30 -7.53 2.96
N SER A 759 -21.70 -8.04 1.89
CA SER A 759 -20.50 -8.89 1.89
C SER A 759 -19.24 -8.05 1.68
N ASN A 760 -18.45 -7.80 2.73
CA ASN A 760 -17.28 -6.90 2.67
C ASN A 760 -15.96 -7.62 2.98
N ALA A 761 -14.97 -7.40 2.12
CA ALA A 761 -13.58 -7.77 2.35
C ALA A 761 -12.60 -6.63 2.04
N SER A 762 -11.44 -6.67 2.69
CA SER A 762 -10.32 -5.74 2.50
C SER A 762 -9.31 -6.26 1.46
N VAL A 763 -9.54 -7.45 0.92
CA VAL A 763 -8.69 -8.12 -0.08
C VAL A 763 -9.50 -8.44 -1.33
N GLY A 764 -8.91 -8.19 -2.51
CA GLY A 764 -9.57 -8.48 -3.78
C GLY A 764 -9.82 -9.97 -3.96
N GLY A 765 -11.03 -10.34 -4.38
CA GLY A 765 -11.41 -11.72 -4.67
C GLY A 765 -11.72 -12.59 -3.45
N ALA A 766 -11.95 -12.00 -2.27
CA ALA A 766 -12.52 -12.74 -1.14
C ALA A 766 -14.00 -13.09 -1.38
N VAL A 767 -14.43 -14.20 -0.78
CA VAL A 767 -15.80 -14.72 -0.83
C VAL A 767 -16.23 -15.13 0.57
N HIS A 768 -17.41 -14.71 0.99
CA HIS A 768 -18.04 -15.23 2.20
C HIS A 768 -18.95 -16.40 1.86
N ILE A 769 -18.98 -17.41 2.72
CA ILE A 769 -19.78 -18.62 2.54
C ILE A 769 -20.85 -18.68 3.63
N ILE A 770 -22.10 -18.89 3.25
CA ILE A 770 -23.18 -19.33 4.15
C ILE A 770 -23.50 -20.78 3.77
N SER A 771 -23.11 -21.75 4.60
CA SER A 771 -23.28 -23.16 4.24
C SER A 771 -24.75 -23.56 4.19
N THR A 772 -25.59 -23.04 5.08
CA THR A 772 -27.05 -23.20 4.98
C THR A 772 -27.74 -21.88 5.29
N LEU A 773 -28.50 -21.35 4.33
CA LEU A 773 -29.40 -20.21 4.52
C LEU A 773 -30.83 -20.74 4.54
N THR A 774 -31.54 -20.50 5.64
CA THR A 774 -32.94 -20.92 5.82
C THR A 774 -33.82 -19.71 6.04
N ASP A 775 -34.72 -19.48 5.09
CA ASP A 775 -35.86 -18.58 5.14
C ASP A 775 -36.94 -19.28 4.31
N SER A 776 -38.05 -19.72 4.91
CA SER A 776 -38.97 -20.62 4.21
C SER A 776 -39.85 -19.91 3.17
N PHE A 777 -39.78 -18.58 3.08
CA PHE A 777 -40.53 -17.78 2.12
C PHE A 777 -39.68 -16.58 1.66
N LEU A 778 -38.48 -16.84 1.14
CA LEU A 778 -37.54 -15.82 0.70
C LEU A 778 -38.00 -15.20 -0.63
N GLY A 779 -38.64 -14.03 -0.56
CA GLY A 779 -39.02 -13.27 -1.74
C GLY A 779 -37.84 -12.59 -2.44
N THR A 780 -36.83 -12.13 -1.71
CA THR A 780 -35.70 -11.38 -2.27
C THR A 780 -34.41 -11.55 -1.48
N LEU A 781 -33.32 -11.86 -2.19
CA LEU A 781 -31.94 -11.85 -1.73
C LEU A 781 -31.17 -10.74 -2.47
N ASN A 782 -30.84 -9.67 -1.76
CA ASN A 782 -29.97 -8.60 -2.29
C ASN A 782 -28.56 -8.81 -1.74
N VAL A 783 -27.56 -8.81 -2.60
CA VAL A 783 -26.15 -8.93 -2.22
C VAL A 783 -25.40 -7.67 -2.67
N THR A 784 -24.68 -7.06 -1.74
CA THR A 784 -23.89 -5.82 -1.95
C THR A 784 -22.54 -5.95 -1.25
N GLY A 785 -21.68 -4.95 -1.38
CA GLY A 785 -20.37 -4.91 -0.69
C GLY A 785 -19.20 -5.26 -1.60
N THR A 786 -18.00 -5.38 -1.04
CA THR A 786 -16.75 -5.53 -1.82
C THR A 786 -16.34 -6.98 -2.12
N ALA A 787 -16.98 -7.97 -1.49
CA ALA A 787 -16.66 -9.39 -1.59
C ALA A 787 -17.80 -10.20 -2.21
N GLY A 788 -17.49 -11.34 -2.83
CA GLY A 788 -18.51 -12.25 -3.35
C GLY A 788 -19.26 -12.99 -2.22
N LEU A 789 -20.39 -13.61 -2.56
CA LEU A 789 -21.17 -14.46 -1.66
C LEU A 789 -21.33 -15.86 -2.25
N THR A 790 -21.16 -16.89 -1.45
CA THR A 790 -21.59 -18.25 -1.76
C THR A 790 -22.59 -18.74 -0.73
N VAL A 791 -23.75 -19.24 -1.16
CA VAL A 791 -24.69 -19.97 -0.32
C VAL A 791 -24.67 -21.43 -0.76
N THR A 792 -24.22 -22.35 0.10
CA THR A 792 -24.10 -23.77 -0.29
C THR A 792 -25.47 -24.44 -0.39
N THR A 793 -26.36 -24.19 0.57
CA THR A 793 -27.73 -24.69 0.54
C THR A 793 -28.70 -23.57 0.88
N LEU A 794 -29.62 -23.30 -0.05
CA LEU A 794 -30.74 -22.38 0.10
C LEU A 794 -32.03 -23.20 -0.06
N ALA A 795 -32.79 -23.31 1.03
CA ALA A 795 -34.11 -23.94 1.04
C ALA A 795 -35.17 -22.84 1.15
N ASP A 796 -36.07 -22.80 0.18
CA ASP A 796 -37.14 -21.81 0.05
C ASP A 796 -38.47 -22.51 -0.28
N SER A 797 -39.57 -21.80 -0.14
CA SER A 797 -40.89 -22.21 -0.62
C SER A 797 -41.72 -21.01 -1.11
N ALA A 798 -41.05 -19.89 -1.42
CA ALA A 798 -41.69 -18.72 -1.99
C ALA A 798 -42.13 -18.97 -3.44
N THR A 799 -43.27 -18.39 -3.83
CA THR A 799 -43.72 -18.46 -5.23
C THR A 799 -42.86 -17.63 -6.17
N THR A 800 -42.09 -16.69 -5.63
CA THR A 800 -41.21 -15.79 -6.36
C THR A 800 -39.94 -15.54 -5.57
N LEU A 801 -38.78 -15.68 -6.20
CA LEU A 801 -37.48 -15.33 -5.61
C LEU A 801 -36.74 -14.36 -6.54
N ALA A 802 -36.24 -13.25 -5.99
CA ALA A 802 -35.35 -12.33 -6.68
C ALA A 802 -33.93 -12.41 -6.10
N ILE A 803 -32.90 -12.63 -6.91
CA ILE A 803 -31.49 -12.61 -6.50
C ILE A 803 -30.77 -11.46 -7.21
N ASN A 804 -30.37 -10.45 -6.44
CA ASN A 804 -29.75 -9.24 -6.97
C ASN A 804 -28.28 -9.15 -6.54
N SER A 805 -27.36 -9.35 -7.48
CA SER A 805 -25.90 -9.34 -7.25
C SER A 805 -25.30 -7.97 -7.57
N ASN A 806 -25.26 -7.09 -6.56
CA ASN A 806 -24.83 -5.69 -6.62
C ASN A 806 -23.49 -5.43 -5.89
N GLU A 807 -22.64 -6.45 -5.77
CA GLU A 807 -21.32 -6.30 -5.19
C GLU A 807 -20.47 -5.35 -6.05
N THR A 808 -19.60 -4.55 -5.44
CA THR A 808 -18.63 -3.72 -6.16
C THR A 808 -17.37 -4.51 -6.56
N GLY A 809 -17.19 -5.70 -5.99
CA GLY A 809 -16.12 -6.64 -6.37
C GLY A 809 -16.44 -7.40 -7.67
N THR A 810 -15.44 -8.06 -8.25
CA THR A 810 -15.60 -8.80 -9.52
C THR A 810 -16.19 -10.21 -9.35
N ILE A 811 -16.33 -10.69 -8.12
CA ILE A 811 -16.93 -12.00 -7.81
C ILE A 811 -18.36 -11.75 -7.38
N GLY A 812 -19.33 -12.29 -8.14
CA GLY A 812 -20.75 -12.19 -7.81
C GLY A 812 -21.23 -13.29 -6.87
N THR A 813 -22.54 -13.53 -6.88
CA THR A 813 -23.20 -14.48 -5.99
C THR A 813 -23.26 -15.89 -6.59
N THR A 814 -22.95 -16.90 -5.78
CA THR A 814 -23.10 -18.32 -6.12
C THR A 814 -24.04 -19.01 -5.15
N ILE A 815 -25.06 -19.72 -5.65
CA ILE A 815 -25.90 -20.63 -4.88
C ILE A 815 -25.57 -22.06 -5.33
N THR A 816 -24.98 -22.89 -4.48
CA THR A 816 -24.63 -24.25 -4.90
C THR A 816 -25.88 -25.12 -5.06
N GLY A 817 -26.76 -25.15 -4.05
CA GLY A 817 -28.05 -25.83 -4.13
C GLY A 817 -29.21 -24.92 -3.74
N LEU A 818 -30.11 -24.65 -4.68
CA LEU A 818 -31.41 -24.03 -4.44
C LEU A 818 -32.49 -25.10 -4.53
N THR A 819 -33.20 -25.35 -3.42
CA THR A 819 -34.37 -26.24 -3.38
C THR A 819 -35.60 -25.41 -3.04
N ASP A 820 -36.56 -25.40 -3.94
CA ASP A 820 -37.89 -24.81 -3.75
C ASP A 820 -38.97 -25.85 -4.10
N ASN A 821 -40.19 -25.70 -3.60
CA ASN A 821 -41.31 -26.60 -3.92
C ASN A 821 -42.45 -25.91 -4.68
N SER A 822 -42.37 -24.60 -4.89
CA SER A 822 -43.47 -23.74 -5.33
C SER A 822 -43.00 -22.56 -6.20
N LEU A 823 -41.77 -22.60 -6.73
CA LEU A 823 -41.16 -21.48 -7.42
C LEU A 823 -41.82 -21.19 -8.78
N GLY A 824 -42.72 -20.21 -8.82
CA GLY A 824 -43.34 -19.75 -10.07
C GLY A 824 -42.47 -18.76 -10.85
N SER A 825 -41.60 -18.00 -10.17
CA SER A 825 -40.68 -17.06 -10.82
C SER A 825 -39.36 -16.91 -10.09
N LEU A 826 -38.27 -16.97 -10.85
CA LEU A 826 -36.91 -16.68 -10.39
C LEU A 826 -36.35 -15.50 -11.20
N THR A 827 -36.11 -14.39 -10.53
CA THR A 827 -35.60 -13.18 -11.17
C THR A 827 -34.20 -12.86 -10.70
N PHE A 828 -33.36 -12.39 -11.62
CA PHE A 828 -31.99 -11.99 -11.34
C PHE A 828 -31.79 -10.54 -11.74
N GLY A 829 -30.98 -9.84 -10.96
CA GLY A 829 -30.61 -8.46 -11.21
C GLY A 829 -29.20 -8.13 -10.72
N GLY A 830 -28.82 -6.87 -10.89
CA GLY A 830 -27.56 -6.33 -10.42
C GLY A 830 -26.44 -6.30 -11.46
N LEU A 831 -25.21 -6.10 -11.01
CA LEU A 831 -24.05 -5.79 -11.86
C LEU A 831 -23.15 -7.00 -12.15
N ASN A 832 -23.16 -8.01 -11.28
CA ASN A 832 -22.28 -9.17 -11.35
C ASN A 832 -23.01 -10.44 -11.79
N ALA A 833 -22.23 -11.41 -12.23
CA ALA A 833 -22.74 -12.73 -12.58
C ALA A 833 -23.36 -13.42 -11.36
N THR A 834 -24.45 -14.17 -11.59
CA THR A 834 -25.08 -15.03 -10.59
C THR A 834 -25.05 -16.47 -11.07
N THR A 835 -24.57 -17.38 -10.23
CA THR A 835 -24.50 -18.81 -10.56
C THR A 835 -25.35 -19.63 -9.60
N ILE A 836 -26.21 -20.49 -10.13
CA ILE A 836 -26.87 -21.56 -9.37
C ILE A 836 -26.30 -22.88 -9.89
N THR A 837 -25.65 -23.69 -9.05
CA THR A 837 -25.10 -24.98 -9.51
C THR A 837 -26.20 -26.01 -9.72
N THR A 838 -27.11 -26.17 -8.76
CA THR A 838 -28.28 -27.04 -8.87
C THR A 838 -29.55 -26.32 -8.38
N LEU A 839 -30.55 -26.23 -9.24
CA LEU A 839 -31.91 -25.81 -8.94
C LEU A 839 -32.81 -27.05 -8.91
N THR A 840 -33.55 -27.26 -7.83
CA THR A 840 -34.58 -28.29 -7.72
C THR A 840 -35.90 -27.64 -7.37
N ASP A 841 -36.92 -27.87 -8.21
CA ASP A 841 -38.26 -27.31 -8.00
C ASP A 841 -39.39 -28.29 -8.40
N SER A 842 -40.60 -28.06 -7.90
CA SER A 842 -41.81 -28.86 -8.17
C SER A 842 -42.98 -28.07 -8.77
N ALA A 843 -42.78 -26.81 -9.20
CA ALA A 843 -43.79 -26.02 -9.87
C ALA A 843 -43.93 -26.44 -11.35
N ALA A 844 -45.18 -26.48 -11.82
CA ALA A 844 -45.47 -26.81 -13.21
C ALA A 844 -45.14 -25.67 -14.19
N ASN A 845 -45.10 -24.42 -13.72
CA ASN A 845 -44.84 -23.26 -14.56
C ASN A 845 -43.80 -22.37 -13.88
N ILE A 846 -42.67 -22.16 -14.54
CA ILE A 846 -41.57 -21.35 -14.00
C ILE A 846 -41.16 -20.28 -15.01
N THR A 847 -41.00 -19.05 -14.54
CA THR A 847 -40.37 -17.96 -15.30
C THR A 847 -39.01 -17.62 -14.71
N ILE A 848 -37.94 -17.77 -15.48
CA ILE A 848 -36.58 -17.35 -15.12
C ILE A 848 -36.20 -16.11 -15.92
N ALA A 849 -35.94 -15.00 -15.24
CA ALA A 849 -35.66 -13.72 -15.90
C ALA A 849 -34.36 -13.09 -15.39
N ASN A 850 -33.47 -12.72 -16.31
CA ASN A 850 -32.35 -11.82 -16.03
C ASN A 850 -32.76 -10.41 -16.44
N THR A 851 -32.96 -9.54 -15.46
CA THR A 851 -33.35 -8.14 -15.66
C THR A 851 -32.16 -7.19 -15.73
N SER A 852 -30.94 -7.70 -15.57
CA SER A 852 -29.73 -6.88 -15.62
C SER A 852 -29.44 -6.37 -17.03
N THR A 853 -28.98 -5.13 -17.10
CA THR A 853 -28.44 -4.51 -18.32
C THR A 853 -26.91 -4.53 -18.35
N ALA A 854 -26.25 -5.10 -17.34
CA ALA A 854 -24.81 -5.13 -17.23
C ALA A 854 -24.22 -6.28 -18.05
N ALA A 855 -23.23 -5.99 -18.91
CA ALA A 855 -22.60 -7.00 -19.76
C ALA A 855 -21.90 -8.15 -19.00
N THR A 856 -21.55 -7.92 -17.73
CA THR A 856 -20.90 -8.88 -16.82
C THR A 856 -21.89 -9.72 -16.01
N ALA A 857 -23.19 -9.38 -16.02
CA ALA A 857 -24.22 -10.01 -15.20
C ALA A 857 -24.86 -11.24 -15.88
N LEU A 858 -24.02 -12.18 -16.32
CA LEU A 858 -24.49 -13.46 -16.83
C LEU A 858 -25.13 -14.27 -15.69
N VAL A 859 -26.30 -14.86 -15.96
CA VAL A 859 -26.94 -15.84 -15.07
C VAL A 859 -26.65 -17.24 -15.58
N THR A 860 -26.10 -18.10 -14.74
CA THR A 860 -25.83 -19.51 -15.07
C THR A 860 -26.56 -20.43 -14.10
N ILE A 861 -27.38 -21.35 -14.62
CA ILE A 861 -27.98 -22.46 -13.87
C ILE A 861 -27.37 -23.77 -14.40
N GLY A 862 -26.47 -24.36 -13.63
CA GLY A 862 -25.66 -25.52 -14.05
C GLY A 862 -26.44 -26.84 -14.16
N GLY A 863 -27.56 -26.95 -13.44
CA GLY A 863 -28.48 -28.07 -13.49
C GLY A 863 -29.82 -27.68 -12.89
N PHE A 864 -30.89 -27.80 -13.66
CA PHE A 864 -32.26 -27.60 -13.22
C PHE A 864 -33.00 -28.94 -13.29
N THR A 865 -33.47 -29.44 -12.15
CA THR A 865 -34.23 -30.68 -12.02
C THR A 865 -35.63 -30.40 -11.49
N THR A 866 -36.63 -31.03 -12.10
CA THR A 866 -38.05 -30.88 -11.75
C THR A 866 -38.82 -32.11 -12.19
N ALA A 867 -39.88 -32.46 -11.47
CA ALA A 867 -40.69 -33.65 -11.75
C ALA A 867 -42.04 -33.33 -12.43
N THR A 868 -42.40 -32.04 -12.53
CA THR A 868 -43.77 -31.59 -12.85
C THR A 868 -43.84 -30.45 -13.86
N LEU A 869 -42.69 -29.96 -14.34
CA LEU A 869 -42.60 -28.86 -15.30
C LEU A 869 -43.45 -29.13 -16.55
N SER A 870 -44.28 -28.14 -16.87
CA SER A 870 -45.09 -28.05 -18.07
C SER A 870 -44.71 -26.83 -18.91
N ASN A 871 -44.29 -25.73 -18.26
CA ASN A 871 -43.89 -24.50 -18.94
C ASN A 871 -42.65 -23.85 -18.28
N LEU A 872 -41.63 -23.54 -19.08
CA LEU A 872 -40.44 -22.78 -18.69
C LEU A 872 -40.32 -21.55 -19.59
N THR A 873 -40.38 -20.36 -19.01
CA THR A 873 -40.15 -19.10 -19.74
C THR A 873 -38.79 -18.52 -19.34
N LEU A 874 -37.95 -18.17 -20.32
CA LEU A 874 -36.62 -17.60 -20.12
C LEU A 874 -36.52 -16.22 -20.78
N THR A 875 -36.09 -15.19 -20.06
CA THR A 875 -35.91 -13.84 -20.61
C THR A 875 -34.60 -13.20 -20.16
N GLY A 876 -33.84 -12.57 -21.07
CA GLY A 876 -32.55 -11.96 -20.75
C GLY A 876 -31.36 -12.91 -20.96
N ASP A 877 -30.15 -12.39 -20.69
CA ASP A 877 -28.87 -13.11 -20.81
C ASP A 877 -28.77 -14.25 -19.76
N ILE A 878 -29.38 -15.40 -20.06
CA ILE A 878 -29.44 -16.59 -19.19
C ILE A 878 -28.79 -17.78 -19.89
N ALA A 879 -27.99 -18.54 -19.13
CA ALA A 879 -27.58 -19.89 -19.45
C ALA A 879 -28.21 -20.91 -18.47
N VAL A 880 -28.86 -21.95 -18.98
CA VAL A 880 -29.52 -23.00 -18.17
C VAL A 880 -29.24 -24.38 -18.75
N THR A 881 -28.88 -25.33 -17.89
CA THR A 881 -28.91 -26.77 -18.20
C THR A 881 -30.11 -27.40 -17.51
N LEU A 882 -31.18 -27.66 -18.26
CA LEU A 882 -32.33 -28.43 -17.79
C LEU A 882 -32.03 -29.93 -17.96
N ILE A 883 -32.08 -30.66 -16.84
CA ILE A 883 -31.89 -32.10 -16.80
C ILE A 883 -33.22 -32.69 -16.36
N ASP A 884 -33.98 -33.19 -17.33
CA ASP A 884 -35.34 -33.62 -17.09
C ASP A 884 -35.64 -35.01 -17.67
N SER A 885 -36.40 -35.80 -16.94
CA SER A 885 -36.95 -37.11 -17.36
C SER A 885 -38.48 -37.10 -17.37
N ILE A 886 -39.10 -35.91 -17.41
CA ILE A 886 -40.55 -35.74 -17.47
C ILE A 886 -41.14 -36.43 -18.71
N THR A 887 -42.13 -37.29 -18.47
CA THR A 887 -42.82 -38.08 -19.49
C THR A 887 -43.98 -37.32 -20.17
N THR A 888 -44.32 -36.12 -19.69
CA THR A 888 -45.38 -35.26 -20.25
C THR A 888 -44.78 -34.17 -21.15
N GLY A 889 -45.59 -33.58 -22.03
CA GLY A 889 -45.13 -32.51 -22.91
C GLY A 889 -44.68 -31.26 -22.12
N VAL A 890 -43.57 -30.65 -22.55
CA VAL A 890 -42.97 -29.45 -21.92
C VAL A 890 -42.90 -28.33 -22.94
N THR A 891 -43.35 -27.13 -22.58
CA THR A 891 -43.14 -25.91 -23.36
C THR A 891 -41.97 -25.11 -22.78
N ILE A 892 -40.96 -24.79 -23.58
CA ILE A 892 -39.85 -23.89 -23.23
C ILE A 892 -39.92 -22.68 -24.15
N ASN A 893 -40.02 -21.47 -23.58
CA ASN A 893 -40.08 -20.21 -24.32
C ASN A 893 -38.94 -19.28 -23.90
N GLY A 894 -37.88 -19.24 -24.70
CA GLY A 894 -36.74 -18.33 -24.54
C GLY A 894 -36.86 -17.10 -25.42
N ALA A 895 -36.57 -15.93 -24.84
CA ALA A 895 -36.40 -14.69 -25.58
C ALA A 895 -35.15 -14.73 -26.48
N THR A 896 -35.05 -13.79 -27.42
CA THR A 896 -33.97 -13.73 -28.42
C THR A 896 -32.57 -13.52 -27.85
N ASP A 897 -32.46 -13.14 -26.58
CA ASP A 897 -31.25 -12.71 -25.89
C ASP A 897 -30.69 -13.75 -24.89
N ASN A 898 -31.23 -14.95 -24.82
CA ASN A 898 -30.58 -16.02 -24.05
C ASN A 898 -29.17 -16.34 -24.61
N LYS A 899 -28.28 -16.93 -23.78
CA LYS A 899 -26.87 -17.15 -24.13
C LYS A 899 -26.57 -18.59 -24.53
N VAL A 900 -26.87 -19.55 -23.66
CA VAL A 900 -26.68 -20.99 -23.91
C VAL A 900 -27.73 -21.76 -23.10
N VAL A 901 -28.71 -22.36 -23.76
CA VAL A 901 -29.68 -23.25 -23.09
C VAL A 901 -29.45 -24.68 -23.53
N SER A 902 -29.23 -25.57 -22.56
CA SER A 902 -29.18 -27.02 -22.76
C SER A 902 -30.44 -27.63 -22.15
N ALA A 903 -31.35 -28.14 -22.99
CA ALA A 903 -32.59 -28.76 -22.57
C ALA A 903 -32.54 -30.26 -22.88
N ASN A 904 -32.46 -31.10 -21.86
CA ASN A 904 -32.57 -32.55 -22.00
C ASN A 904 -33.98 -33.01 -21.62
N LEU A 905 -34.79 -33.31 -22.62
CA LEU A 905 -36.24 -33.62 -22.55
C LEU A 905 -36.49 -35.04 -23.08
N SER A 906 -35.96 -36.07 -22.43
CA SER A 906 -35.96 -37.44 -22.98
C SER A 906 -37.28 -38.21 -22.83
N GLY A 907 -38.38 -37.57 -22.40
CA GLY A 907 -39.64 -38.25 -22.12
C GLY A 907 -40.57 -38.38 -23.34
N ALA A 908 -41.61 -39.20 -23.24
CA ALA A 908 -42.50 -39.50 -24.38
C ALA A 908 -43.54 -38.40 -24.72
N GLY A 909 -43.49 -37.25 -24.04
CA GLY A 909 -44.44 -36.16 -24.25
C GLY A 909 -44.15 -35.38 -25.53
N ILE A 910 -45.11 -34.59 -26.01
CA ILE A 910 -44.87 -33.63 -27.11
C ILE A 910 -44.27 -32.34 -26.51
N HIS A 911 -43.04 -32.03 -26.88
CA HIS A 911 -42.28 -30.88 -26.40
C HIS A 911 -42.34 -29.71 -27.39
N ASN A 912 -42.51 -28.49 -26.88
CA ASN A 912 -42.53 -27.25 -27.65
C ASN A 912 -41.39 -26.35 -27.17
N VAL A 913 -40.27 -26.32 -27.87
CA VAL A 913 -39.07 -25.58 -27.48
C VAL A 913 -38.87 -24.39 -28.43
N THR A 914 -38.88 -23.18 -27.90
CA THR A 914 -38.46 -21.97 -28.60
C THR A 914 -37.30 -21.36 -27.82
N LEU A 915 -36.13 -21.18 -28.43
CA LEU A 915 -34.95 -20.59 -27.79
C LEU A 915 -34.38 -19.50 -28.71
N GLY A 916 -33.82 -18.46 -28.11
CA GLY A 916 -33.22 -17.35 -28.84
C GLY A 916 -31.81 -17.62 -29.36
N ASN A 917 -30.98 -16.58 -29.35
CA ASN A 917 -29.63 -16.65 -29.88
C ASN A 917 -28.70 -17.49 -28.97
N GLY A 918 -27.55 -17.90 -29.50
CA GLY A 918 -26.55 -18.67 -28.74
C GLY A 918 -26.36 -20.11 -29.19
N ALA A 919 -25.48 -20.82 -28.50
CA ALA A 919 -25.14 -22.21 -28.81
C ALA A 919 -26.05 -23.18 -28.03
N ASN A 920 -27.32 -23.28 -28.42
CA ASN A 920 -28.31 -24.07 -27.69
C ASN A 920 -28.17 -25.56 -27.96
N ILE A 921 -28.49 -26.39 -26.97
CA ILE A 921 -28.50 -27.86 -27.08
C ILE A 921 -29.88 -28.36 -26.67
N VAL A 922 -30.59 -29.06 -27.55
CA VAL A 922 -31.88 -29.68 -27.24
C VAL A 922 -31.76 -31.19 -27.45
N VAL A 923 -32.16 -31.98 -26.47
CA VAL A 923 -32.37 -33.42 -26.61
C VAL A 923 -33.86 -33.64 -26.39
N SER A 924 -34.54 -34.23 -27.36
CA SER A 924 -35.98 -34.47 -27.30
C SER A 924 -36.30 -35.95 -27.21
N GLY A 925 -37.57 -36.27 -27.00
CA GLY A 925 -38.02 -37.60 -26.62
C GLY A 925 -38.81 -38.29 -27.73
N SER A 926 -39.72 -39.20 -27.39
CA SER A 926 -40.47 -39.96 -28.41
C SER A 926 -41.75 -39.26 -28.93
N GLY A 927 -41.92 -37.97 -28.63
CA GLY A 927 -43.06 -37.16 -29.06
C GLY A 927 -42.82 -36.53 -30.43
N ALA A 928 -43.88 -36.02 -31.07
CA ALA A 928 -43.73 -35.21 -32.29
C ALA A 928 -43.41 -33.77 -31.90
N ASP A 929 -42.14 -33.48 -31.63
CA ASP A 929 -41.70 -32.27 -30.95
C ASP A 929 -41.59 -31.07 -31.91
N VAL A 930 -41.75 -29.86 -31.38
CA VAL A 930 -41.61 -28.61 -32.14
C VAL A 930 -40.51 -27.77 -31.53
N ILE A 931 -39.40 -27.64 -32.24
CA ILE A 931 -38.17 -26.99 -31.79
C ILE A 931 -37.88 -25.80 -32.71
N THR A 932 -37.72 -24.61 -32.15
CA THR A 932 -37.37 -23.37 -32.85
C THR A 932 -36.20 -22.72 -32.13
N LEU A 933 -35.08 -22.53 -32.83
CA LEU A 933 -33.83 -22.02 -32.26
C LEU A 933 -33.42 -20.75 -33.01
N GLY A 934 -32.86 -19.78 -32.31
CA GLY A 934 -32.38 -18.53 -32.88
C GLY A 934 -31.02 -18.67 -33.59
N THR A 935 -30.29 -17.56 -33.66
CA THR A 935 -28.98 -17.52 -34.35
C THR A 935 -27.88 -18.12 -33.45
N GLY A 936 -26.91 -18.84 -34.02
CA GLY A 936 -25.81 -19.42 -33.23
C GLY A 936 -25.28 -20.72 -33.81
N ALA A 937 -24.65 -21.55 -32.97
CA ALA A 937 -24.25 -22.91 -33.31
C ALA A 937 -25.05 -23.86 -32.42
N ASN A 938 -26.23 -24.26 -32.90
CA ASN A 938 -27.20 -25.04 -32.16
C ASN A 938 -27.01 -26.53 -32.41
N THR A 939 -27.39 -27.36 -31.44
CA THR A 939 -27.38 -28.82 -31.56
C THR A 939 -28.73 -29.38 -31.12
N VAL A 940 -29.40 -30.14 -31.98
CA VAL A 940 -30.61 -30.88 -31.65
C VAL A 940 -30.33 -32.37 -31.71
N THR A 941 -30.65 -33.11 -30.66
CA THR A 941 -30.76 -34.57 -30.70
C THR A 941 -32.25 -34.90 -30.69
N GLY A 942 -32.82 -35.14 -31.87
CA GLY A 942 -34.22 -35.56 -32.02
C GLY A 942 -34.39 -36.98 -31.50
N GLY A 943 -35.54 -37.25 -30.90
CA GLY A 943 -35.90 -38.59 -30.45
C GLY A 943 -36.70 -39.33 -31.52
N ALA A 944 -37.76 -40.00 -31.09
CA ALA A 944 -38.69 -40.71 -31.97
C ALA A 944 -39.91 -39.80 -32.19
N GLY A 945 -40.64 -39.85 -33.31
CA GLY A 945 -41.79 -38.96 -33.50
C GLY A 945 -41.47 -37.79 -34.46
N ALA A 946 -42.49 -37.35 -35.21
CA ALA A 946 -42.29 -36.50 -36.37
C ALA A 946 -41.92 -35.07 -35.96
N ASP A 947 -40.63 -34.83 -35.77
CA ASP A 947 -40.09 -33.63 -35.15
C ASP A 947 -40.03 -32.48 -36.15
N LYS A 948 -40.36 -31.27 -35.67
CA LYS A 948 -40.28 -30.03 -36.45
C LYS A 948 -39.22 -29.13 -35.87
N VAL A 949 -38.07 -29.06 -36.53
CA VAL A 949 -36.94 -28.22 -36.09
C VAL A 949 -36.81 -27.01 -37.01
N THR A 950 -36.71 -25.82 -36.44
CA THR A 950 -36.49 -24.56 -37.16
C THR A 950 -35.26 -23.88 -36.60
N PHE A 951 -34.21 -23.74 -37.41
CA PHE A 951 -33.04 -22.94 -37.09
C PHE A 951 -33.19 -21.51 -37.63
N GLY A 952 -32.75 -20.53 -36.86
CA GLY A 952 -32.69 -19.13 -37.25
C GLY A 952 -31.49 -18.85 -38.16
N ALA A 953 -31.43 -17.66 -38.78
CA ALA A 953 -30.32 -17.30 -39.66
C ALA A 953 -28.98 -17.24 -38.90
N HIS A 954 -27.98 -18.00 -39.30
CA HIS A 954 -26.77 -18.23 -38.51
C HIS A 954 -25.47 -18.17 -39.34
N SER A 955 -24.35 -17.96 -38.62
CA SER A 955 -22.99 -18.09 -39.15
C SER A 955 -22.18 -19.20 -38.47
N GLY A 956 -22.75 -19.83 -37.43
CA GLY A 956 -22.21 -21.05 -36.81
C GLY A 956 -22.62 -22.28 -37.62
N ILE A 957 -22.11 -23.46 -37.22
CA ILE A 957 -22.53 -24.74 -37.78
C ILE A 957 -23.61 -25.29 -36.87
N ASP A 958 -24.83 -25.43 -37.37
CA ASP A 958 -25.89 -26.15 -36.69
C ASP A 958 -25.73 -27.66 -36.89
N SER A 959 -26.19 -28.43 -35.91
CA SER A 959 -26.14 -29.89 -35.95
C SER A 959 -27.48 -30.48 -35.54
N ILE A 960 -27.97 -31.43 -36.32
CA ILE A 960 -29.05 -32.31 -35.90
C ILE A 960 -28.52 -33.73 -35.81
N LYS A 961 -28.82 -34.41 -34.72
CA LYS A 961 -28.53 -35.81 -34.47
C LYS A 961 -29.84 -36.55 -34.31
N LEU A 962 -30.00 -37.63 -35.05
CA LEU A 962 -31.15 -38.52 -34.91
C LEU A 962 -30.81 -39.60 -33.89
N ALA A 963 -31.72 -39.86 -32.95
CA ALA A 963 -31.49 -40.87 -31.93
C ALA A 963 -31.39 -42.28 -32.55
N ALA A 964 -30.33 -43.01 -32.22
CA ALA A 964 -30.29 -44.44 -32.47
C ALA A 964 -31.21 -45.15 -31.46
N THR A 965 -32.24 -45.83 -31.92
CA THR A 965 -32.98 -46.77 -31.08
C THR A 965 -32.06 -47.95 -30.75
N ALA A 966 -31.32 -47.83 -29.66
CA ALA A 966 -30.59 -48.94 -29.05
C ALA A 966 -31.59 -49.88 -28.38
N ASN A 967 -32.36 -50.62 -29.16
CA ASN A 967 -33.07 -51.79 -28.65
C ASN A 967 -33.07 -52.89 -29.70
N ALA A 968 -32.08 -53.78 -29.57
CA ALA A 968 -31.98 -55.00 -30.36
C ALA A 968 -33.23 -55.88 -30.11
N GLY A 969 -34.22 -55.80 -31.01
CA GLY A 969 -35.34 -56.73 -31.06
C GLY A 969 -36.76 -56.13 -31.02
N ALA A 970 -36.94 -54.83 -30.93
CA ALA A 970 -38.25 -54.18 -31.15
C ALA A 970 -38.31 -53.63 -32.59
N ALA A 971 -39.47 -53.73 -33.24
CA ALA A 971 -39.70 -53.14 -34.56
C ALA A 971 -39.28 -51.66 -34.58
N LEU A 972 -38.75 -51.17 -35.72
CA LEU A 972 -38.46 -49.73 -35.99
C LEU A 972 -39.70 -48.82 -35.89
N GLY A 973 -40.81 -49.26 -35.30
CA GLY A 973 -42.03 -48.49 -35.12
C GLY A 973 -41.92 -47.34 -34.12
N GLY A 974 -40.70 -46.87 -33.83
CA GLY A 974 -40.44 -45.67 -33.05
C GLY A 974 -39.89 -44.52 -33.90
N ASP A 975 -39.11 -44.78 -34.95
CA ASP A 975 -38.51 -43.70 -35.75
C ASP A 975 -39.46 -43.25 -36.87
N THR A 976 -39.69 -41.95 -36.95
CA THR A 976 -40.62 -41.28 -37.87
C THR A 976 -39.87 -40.74 -39.06
N GLY A 977 -39.60 -41.65 -39.98
CA GLY A 977 -39.20 -41.34 -41.35
C GLY A 977 -39.61 -42.45 -42.32
N ALA A 978 -40.35 -43.45 -41.82
CA ALA A 978 -40.48 -44.75 -42.45
C ALA A 978 -41.28 -44.70 -43.75
N PHE A 979 -40.63 -45.01 -44.87
CA PHE A 979 -41.35 -45.40 -46.08
C PHE A 979 -41.87 -46.84 -45.91
N GLY A 980 -43.19 -47.04 -45.84
CA GLY A 980 -43.77 -48.38 -45.71
C GLY A 980 -43.41 -49.35 -46.87
N THR A 981 -43.12 -48.80 -48.06
CA THR A 981 -42.57 -49.46 -49.27
C THR A 981 -41.89 -48.40 -50.16
N SER A 982 -41.13 -48.81 -51.19
CA SER A 982 -40.57 -47.89 -52.20
C SER A 982 -41.63 -46.90 -52.75
N PRO A 983 -41.33 -45.60 -52.95
CA PRO A 983 -42.32 -44.60 -53.30
C PRO A 983 -43.02 -44.91 -54.64
N VAL A 984 -44.35 -44.99 -54.62
CA VAL A 984 -45.18 -45.29 -55.81
C VAL A 984 -45.88 -44.04 -56.39
N ALA A 985 -45.60 -42.86 -55.83
CA ALA A 985 -46.10 -41.57 -56.32
C ALA A 985 -45.02 -40.50 -56.16
N ASN A 986 -45.06 -39.48 -57.03
CA ASN A 986 -44.14 -38.35 -56.97
C ASN A 986 -44.51 -37.30 -55.89
N SER A 987 -45.49 -37.62 -55.04
CA SER A 987 -46.00 -36.80 -53.96
C SER A 987 -46.23 -37.71 -52.76
N ILE A 988 -45.67 -37.37 -51.60
CA ILE A 988 -45.75 -38.20 -50.38
C ILE A 988 -46.17 -37.38 -49.17
N SER A 989 -46.97 -37.98 -48.29
CA SER A 989 -47.25 -37.38 -46.98
C SER A 989 -45.99 -37.46 -46.10
N THR A 990 -45.69 -36.34 -45.46
CA THR A 990 -44.56 -36.13 -44.54
C THR A 990 -45.03 -36.02 -43.09
N THR A 991 -46.29 -36.41 -42.83
CA THR A 991 -46.90 -36.33 -41.49
C THR A 991 -46.17 -37.15 -40.44
N ALA A 992 -45.43 -38.16 -40.88
CA ALA A 992 -44.62 -39.03 -40.04
C ALA A 992 -43.12 -38.85 -40.30
N PHE A 993 -42.69 -37.72 -40.88
CA PHE A 993 -41.27 -37.42 -41.16
C PHE A 993 -40.80 -36.25 -40.30
N ASP A 994 -39.52 -36.25 -39.97
CA ASP A 994 -38.87 -35.06 -39.42
C ASP A 994 -38.78 -33.95 -40.47
N VAL A 995 -39.04 -32.73 -40.04
CA VAL A 995 -39.09 -31.54 -40.89
C VAL A 995 -38.18 -30.46 -40.31
N ILE A 996 -37.10 -30.16 -41.03
CA ILE A 996 -36.07 -29.22 -40.60
C ILE A 996 -36.11 -27.99 -41.51
N THR A 997 -36.17 -26.81 -40.92
CA THR A 997 -36.15 -25.52 -41.62
C THR A 997 -34.92 -24.72 -41.20
N GLY A 998 -34.33 -23.95 -42.11
CA GLY A 998 -33.24 -23.01 -41.78
C GLY A 998 -31.82 -23.59 -41.92
N MET A 999 -31.67 -24.85 -42.35
CA MET A 999 -30.37 -25.44 -42.64
C MET A 999 -29.61 -24.63 -43.72
N ALA A 1000 -28.30 -24.52 -43.54
CA ALA A 1000 -27.38 -23.82 -44.42
C ALA A 1000 -26.18 -24.69 -44.81
N LYS A 1001 -25.36 -24.17 -45.73
CA LYS A 1001 -24.10 -24.79 -46.12
C LYS A 1001 -23.15 -24.86 -44.92
N GLY A 1002 -22.60 -26.04 -44.65
CA GLY A 1002 -21.68 -26.30 -43.54
C GLY A 1002 -22.35 -26.98 -42.35
N ASP A 1003 -23.68 -26.90 -42.23
CA ASP A 1003 -24.45 -27.59 -41.19
C ASP A 1003 -24.36 -29.11 -41.32
N THR A 1004 -24.61 -29.79 -40.21
CA THR A 1004 -24.44 -31.24 -40.11
C THR A 1004 -25.71 -31.97 -39.72
N ILE A 1005 -25.90 -33.15 -40.32
CA ILE A 1005 -26.95 -34.11 -39.99
C ILE A 1005 -26.23 -35.40 -39.61
N GLN A 1006 -26.37 -35.83 -38.36
CA GLN A 1006 -25.85 -37.08 -37.87
C GLN A 1006 -26.97 -38.12 -37.83
N LEU A 1007 -26.80 -39.19 -38.59
CA LEU A 1007 -27.71 -40.33 -38.59
C LEU A 1007 -27.42 -41.28 -37.42
N ALA A 1008 -28.41 -42.06 -37.00
CA ALA A 1008 -28.31 -43.02 -35.90
C ALA A 1008 -27.09 -43.97 -36.02
N ALA A 1009 -26.33 -44.15 -34.94
CA ALA A 1009 -25.04 -44.86 -34.89
C ALA A 1009 -25.12 -46.41 -34.94
N ALA A 1010 -26.03 -46.99 -35.71
CA ALA A 1010 -26.03 -48.44 -35.96
C ALA A 1010 -25.01 -48.79 -37.05
N SER A 1011 -23.74 -48.86 -36.68
CA SER A 1011 -22.65 -49.53 -37.42
C SER A 1011 -22.65 -49.32 -38.95
N TYR A 1012 -22.21 -48.15 -39.41
CA TYR A 1012 -21.65 -48.00 -40.76
C TYR A 1012 -20.28 -48.72 -40.83
N THR A 1013 -20.22 -49.99 -40.44
CA THR A 1013 -19.07 -50.83 -40.76
C THR A 1013 -19.23 -51.20 -42.21
N ALA A 1014 -18.44 -50.58 -43.09
CA ALA A 1014 -18.36 -50.95 -44.49
C ALA A 1014 -18.18 -52.47 -44.58
N ALA A 1015 -19.26 -53.20 -44.87
CA ALA A 1015 -19.19 -54.64 -45.08
C ALA A 1015 -18.33 -54.82 -46.33
N ALA A 1016 -17.15 -55.40 -46.16
CA ALA A 1016 -16.20 -55.65 -47.23
C ALA A 1016 -16.87 -56.56 -48.29
N GLY A 1017 -17.38 -55.96 -49.37
CA GLY A 1017 -17.91 -56.71 -50.51
C GLY A 1017 -19.17 -56.20 -51.19
N ALA A 1018 -19.89 -55.21 -50.63
CA ALA A 1018 -20.94 -54.51 -51.38
C ALA A 1018 -20.35 -53.25 -52.01
N GLY A 1019 -20.58 -53.08 -53.32
CA GLY A 1019 -20.07 -51.95 -54.10
C GLY A 1019 -20.42 -50.62 -53.43
N SER A 1020 -19.49 -49.68 -53.50
CA SER A 1020 -19.58 -48.29 -53.08
C SER A 1020 -21.00 -47.71 -53.21
N GLY A 1021 -21.84 -47.89 -52.19
CA GLY A 1021 -23.05 -47.11 -51.92
C GLY A 1021 -22.62 -45.71 -51.51
N GLY A 1022 -21.90 -45.05 -52.41
CA GLY A 1022 -21.53 -43.67 -52.28
C GLY A 1022 -22.80 -42.84 -52.35
N LEU A 1023 -22.85 -41.82 -51.51
CA LEU A 1023 -23.81 -40.75 -51.58
C LEU A 1023 -24.20 -40.41 -53.04
N ILE A 1024 -25.48 -40.59 -53.38
CA ILE A 1024 -26.03 -40.10 -54.65
C ILE A 1024 -26.55 -38.68 -54.37
N ALA A 1025 -25.63 -37.73 -54.28
CA ALA A 1025 -25.99 -36.33 -54.13
C ALA A 1025 -26.40 -35.78 -55.50
N ASN A 1026 -27.71 -35.63 -55.71
CA ASN A 1026 -28.23 -35.18 -56.99
C ASN A 1026 -28.63 -33.71 -56.99
N GLY A 1027 -27.74 -32.84 -56.50
CA GLY A 1027 -27.98 -31.40 -56.47
C GLY A 1027 -28.16 -30.74 -57.82
N THR A 1028 -28.00 -31.48 -58.94
CA THR A 1028 -28.19 -30.97 -60.31
C THR A 1028 -28.97 -31.88 -61.25
N ALA A 1029 -29.19 -33.18 -60.98
CA ALA A 1029 -30.00 -34.03 -61.86
C ALA A 1029 -31.41 -34.32 -61.30
N ALA A 1030 -32.36 -34.40 -62.22
CA ALA A 1030 -33.79 -34.49 -61.96
C ALA A 1030 -34.22 -35.90 -61.52
N ILE A 1031 -33.98 -36.28 -60.26
CA ILE A 1031 -34.59 -37.48 -59.66
C ILE A 1031 -35.92 -37.09 -59.00
N THR A 1032 -36.98 -37.78 -59.40
CA THR A 1032 -38.33 -37.74 -58.79
C THR A 1032 -38.44 -38.83 -57.72
N LEU A 1033 -39.39 -38.76 -56.79
CA LEU A 1033 -39.54 -39.80 -55.75
C LEU A 1033 -39.76 -41.21 -56.34
N LEU A 1034 -40.43 -41.28 -57.50
CA LEU A 1034 -40.64 -42.50 -58.27
C LEU A 1034 -39.35 -43.09 -58.88
N GLY A 1035 -38.29 -42.30 -58.95
CA GLY A 1035 -37.00 -42.66 -59.56
C GLY A 1035 -35.91 -43.01 -58.55
N LEU A 1036 -36.21 -43.06 -57.24
CA LEU A 1036 -35.25 -43.43 -56.20
C LEU A 1036 -34.91 -44.92 -56.29
N THR A 1037 -33.68 -45.24 -56.69
CA THR A 1037 -33.11 -46.58 -56.55
C THR A 1037 -32.31 -46.61 -55.25
N LEU A 1038 -33.01 -46.83 -54.14
CA LEU A 1038 -32.43 -46.84 -52.80
C LEU A 1038 -31.43 -48.01 -52.71
N VAL A 1039 -30.17 -47.68 -52.40
CA VAL A 1039 -29.06 -48.63 -52.30
C VAL A 1039 -28.82 -48.98 -50.84
N ASP A 1040 -28.56 -50.25 -50.54
CA ASP A 1040 -28.29 -50.70 -49.16
C ASP A 1040 -27.17 -49.88 -48.52
N ASN A 1041 -27.42 -49.31 -47.34
CA ASN A 1041 -26.50 -48.39 -46.65
C ASN A 1041 -26.10 -47.17 -47.53
N GLY A 1042 -27.06 -46.58 -48.25
CA GLY A 1042 -26.90 -45.36 -49.04
C GLY A 1042 -27.69 -44.18 -48.47
N VAL A 1043 -27.23 -42.97 -48.81
CA VAL A 1043 -27.97 -41.72 -48.59
C VAL A 1043 -28.27 -41.10 -49.94
N GLU A 1044 -29.53 -40.74 -50.18
CA GLU A 1044 -30.00 -40.08 -51.39
C GLU A 1044 -30.69 -38.76 -51.05
N VAL A 1045 -30.46 -37.73 -51.87
CA VAL A 1045 -31.03 -36.39 -51.66
C VAL A 1045 -31.94 -36.04 -52.84
N VAL A 1046 -33.22 -35.84 -52.55
CA VAL A 1046 -34.28 -35.62 -53.54
C VAL A 1046 -34.73 -34.17 -53.52
N ARG A 1047 -34.77 -33.53 -54.69
CA ARG A 1047 -35.23 -32.14 -54.81
C ARG A 1047 -36.74 -32.07 -54.97
N GLY A 1048 -37.37 -31.03 -54.42
CA GLY A 1048 -38.82 -30.89 -54.50
C GLY A 1048 -39.36 -29.62 -53.89
N THR A 1049 -40.68 -29.62 -53.66
CA THR A 1049 -41.41 -28.56 -52.96
C THR A 1049 -42.21 -29.19 -51.82
N TYR A 1050 -42.00 -28.68 -50.61
CA TYR A 1050 -42.76 -29.00 -49.43
C TYR A 1050 -43.97 -28.07 -49.31
N VAL A 1051 -45.15 -28.64 -49.09
CA VAL A 1051 -46.38 -27.90 -48.82
C VAL A 1051 -46.84 -28.22 -47.41
N GLY A 1052 -46.47 -27.35 -46.46
CA GLY A 1052 -46.88 -27.43 -45.06
C GLY A 1052 -48.35 -27.06 -44.84
N GLY A 1053 -48.89 -27.40 -43.68
CA GLY A 1053 -50.26 -27.05 -43.26
C GLY A 1053 -51.15 -28.28 -43.08
N THR A 1054 -52.34 -28.29 -43.69
CA THR A 1054 -53.29 -29.42 -43.56
C THR A 1054 -52.88 -30.66 -44.35
N THR A 1055 -51.99 -30.52 -45.35
CA THR A 1055 -51.60 -31.61 -46.26
C THR A 1055 -50.23 -32.23 -45.94
N ASN A 1056 -49.31 -31.46 -45.33
CA ASN A 1056 -47.92 -31.86 -45.02
C ASN A 1056 -47.34 -32.82 -46.07
N THR A 1057 -47.15 -32.32 -47.30
CA THR A 1057 -46.83 -33.15 -48.47
C THR A 1057 -45.53 -32.68 -49.11
N PHE A 1058 -44.63 -33.60 -49.46
CA PHE A 1058 -43.45 -33.33 -50.28
C PHE A 1058 -43.67 -33.83 -51.70
N VAL A 1059 -43.47 -32.95 -52.68
CA VAL A 1059 -43.61 -33.27 -54.11
C VAL A 1059 -42.24 -33.20 -54.76
N GLY A 1060 -41.73 -34.35 -55.24
CA GLY A 1060 -40.44 -34.44 -55.90
C GLY A 1060 -40.46 -33.75 -57.27
N ALA A 1061 -39.42 -33.01 -57.63
CA ALA A 1061 -39.35 -32.31 -58.91
C ALA A 1061 -37.92 -31.96 -59.30
N ALA A 1062 -37.69 -31.75 -60.60
CA ALA A 1062 -36.42 -31.25 -61.14
C ALA A 1062 -36.08 -29.83 -60.65
N THR A 1063 -37.09 -29.06 -60.22
CA THR A 1063 -36.98 -27.69 -59.73
C THR A 1063 -37.78 -27.56 -58.44
N GLY A 1064 -37.22 -26.88 -57.44
CA GLY A 1064 -37.84 -26.71 -56.13
C GLY A 1064 -36.84 -26.11 -55.14
N THR A 1065 -37.36 -25.56 -54.05
CA THR A 1065 -36.59 -24.86 -53.01
C THR A 1065 -36.22 -25.75 -51.83
N ASP A 1066 -36.74 -26.97 -51.77
CA ASP A 1066 -36.62 -27.88 -50.64
C ASP A 1066 -35.93 -29.19 -51.05
N SER A 1067 -35.38 -29.90 -50.08
CA SER A 1067 -34.75 -31.21 -50.27
C SER A 1067 -35.36 -32.23 -49.32
N MET A 1068 -35.39 -33.50 -49.72
CA MET A 1068 -35.68 -34.63 -48.84
C MET A 1068 -34.44 -35.52 -48.80
N VAL A 1069 -33.89 -35.76 -47.61
CA VAL A 1069 -32.77 -36.68 -47.40
C VAL A 1069 -33.36 -38.02 -47.03
N VAL A 1070 -33.09 -39.04 -47.84
CA VAL A 1070 -33.55 -40.42 -47.64
C VAL A 1070 -32.34 -41.29 -47.35
N TYR A 1071 -32.42 -42.14 -46.33
CA TYR A 1071 -31.38 -43.11 -46.03
C TYR A 1071 -31.96 -44.48 -45.68
N ASP A 1072 -31.14 -45.50 -45.86
CA ASP A 1072 -31.44 -46.86 -45.46
C ASP A 1072 -30.72 -47.19 -44.13
N SER A 1073 -31.49 -47.52 -43.09
CA SER A 1073 -30.96 -47.89 -41.77
C SER A 1073 -30.59 -49.37 -41.65
N ASN A 1074 -30.86 -50.20 -42.68
CA ASN A 1074 -30.58 -51.63 -42.79
C ASN A 1074 -31.04 -52.48 -41.58
N ALA A 1075 -31.98 -51.98 -40.78
CA ALA A 1075 -32.57 -52.73 -39.69
C ALA A 1075 -33.62 -53.68 -40.26
N THR A 1076 -33.35 -54.98 -40.18
CA THR A 1076 -34.28 -56.01 -40.64
C THR A 1076 -35.52 -55.99 -39.74
N LEU A 1077 -36.61 -55.36 -40.19
CA LEU A 1077 -37.91 -55.49 -39.56
C LEU A 1077 -38.33 -56.96 -39.64
N GLY A 1078 -38.76 -57.54 -38.52
CA GLY A 1078 -39.32 -58.89 -38.49
C GLY A 1078 -40.46 -59.00 -39.51
N GLY A 1079 -40.19 -59.65 -40.65
CA GLY A 1079 -41.10 -59.73 -41.79
C GLY A 1079 -40.51 -59.44 -43.16
N GLY A 1080 -39.25 -59.00 -43.27
CA GLY A 1080 -38.58 -58.83 -44.58
C GLY A 1080 -38.92 -57.55 -45.34
N ALA A 1081 -39.51 -56.56 -44.67
CA ALA A 1081 -39.64 -55.20 -45.18
C ALA A 1081 -38.39 -54.39 -44.80
N ILE A 1082 -37.76 -53.75 -45.79
CA ILE A 1082 -36.63 -52.82 -45.60
C ILE A 1082 -37.23 -51.47 -45.22
N GLY A 1083 -36.95 -50.98 -44.00
CA GLY A 1083 -37.37 -49.66 -43.56
C GLY A 1083 -36.40 -48.59 -44.06
N HIS A 1084 -36.90 -47.60 -44.80
CA HIS A 1084 -36.13 -46.42 -45.19
C HIS A 1084 -36.59 -45.24 -44.35
N GLU A 1085 -35.69 -44.36 -43.95
CA GLU A 1085 -35.99 -43.17 -43.16
C GLU A 1085 -35.77 -41.89 -43.98
N ALA A 1086 -36.60 -40.87 -43.77
CA ALA A 1086 -36.57 -39.61 -44.50
C ALA A 1086 -36.71 -38.39 -43.60
N ILE A 1087 -35.97 -37.35 -43.97
CA ILE A 1087 -36.04 -36.02 -43.36
C ILE A 1087 -36.29 -35.00 -44.46
N VAL A 1088 -37.17 -34.04 -44.21
CA VAL A 1088 -37.43 -32.92 -45.12
C VAL A 1088 -36.63 -31.70 -44.69
N LEU A 1089 -35.87 -31.11 -45.60
CA LEU A 1089 -35.14 -29.85 -45.42
C LEU A 1089 -35.87 -28.74 -46.20
N ILE A 1090 -36.54 -27.84 -45.48
CA ILE A 1090 -37.29 -26.72 -46.07
C ILE A 1090 -36.36 -25.53 -46.31
N GLY A 1091 -36.45 -24.94 -47.50
CA GLY A 1091 -35.70 -23.76 -47.92
C GLY A 1091 -34.23 -24.04 -48.28
N TYR A 1092 -33.79 -25.30 -48.19
CA TYR A 1092 -32.43 -25.71 -48.54
C TYR A 1092 -32.43 -26.64 -49.74
N VAL A 1093 -31.66 -26.27 -50.77
CA VAL A 1093 -31.36 -27.12 -51.91
C VAL A 1093 -29.95 -27.66 -51.76
N ALA A 1094 -29.83 -28.90 -51.30
CA ALA A 1094 -28.54 -29.55 -51.12
C ALA A 1094 -27.83 -29.76 -52.48
N GLY A 1095 -26.72 -29.06 -52.70
CA GLY A 1095 -25.93 -29.14 -53.94
C GLY A 1095 -25.04 -30.37 -53.98
N SER A 1096 -24.38 -30.67 -52.86
CA SER A 1096 -23.75 -31.96 -52.57
C SER A 1096 -23.77 -32.20 -51.06
N VAL A 1097 -23.46 -33.41 -50.58
CA VAL A 1097 -23.11 -33.60 -49.16
C VAL A 1097 -21.74 -34.27 -49.06
N THR A 1098 -21.02 -34.03 -47.96
CA THR A 1098 -19.65 -34.52 -47.77
C THR A 1098 -19.53 -35.19 -46.40
N GLY A 1099 -18.66 -36.19 -46.26
CA GLY A 1099 -18.35 -36.80 -44.95
C GLY A 1099 -18.94 -38.19 -44.65
N ILE A 1100 -19.57 -38.88 -45.60
CA ILE A 1100 -20.06 -40.24 -45.40
C ILE A 1100 -18.88 -41.24 -45.40
N GLY A 1101 -18.22 -41.38 -44.25
CA GLY A 1101 -17.06 -42.25 -44.10
C GLY A 1101 -16.49 -42.24 -42.69
N GLY A 1102 -17.14 -42.95 -41.78
CA GLY A 1102 -16.72 -43.13 -40.39
C GLY A 1102 -17.80 -43.81 -39.55
N ALA A 1103 -17.46 -44.30 -38.36
CA ALA A 1103 -18.34 -45.10 -37.49
C ALA A 1103 -19.63 -44.39 -37.00
N SER A 1104 -19.89 -43.15 -37.43
CA SER A 1104 -20.89 -42.24 -36.84
C SER A 1104 -21.94 -41.68 -37.81
N GLY A 1105 -21.92 -42.01 -39.11
CA GLY A 1105 -23.00 -41.62 -40.06
C GLY A 1105 -23.22 -40.11 -40.26
N LEU A 1106 -22.16 -39.29 -40.22
CA LEU A 1106 -22.25 -37.82 -40.30
C LEU A 1106 -22.34 -37.30 -41.74
N ILE A 1107 -23.32 -36.45 -42.01
CA ILE A 1107 -23.54 -35.75 -43.28
C ILE A 1107 -23.26 -34.27 -43.08
N THR A 1108 -22.36 -33.68 -43.88
CA THR A 1108 -22.14 -32.22 -43.93
C THR A 1108 -22.74 -31.66 -45.21
N LEU A 1109 -23.63 -30.67 -45.08
CA LEU A 1109 -24.32 -30.04 -46.21
C LEU A 1109 -23.37 -29.10 -46.97
N ALA A 1110 -23.26 -29.23 -48.29
CA ALA A 1110 -22.27 -28.50 -49.11
C ALA A 1110 -22.87 -27.59 -50.20
#